data_AF-A0A6J3LW28-F1
#
_entry.id   AF-A0A6J3LW28-F1
#
_cell.length_a   1.000
_cell.length_b   1.000
_cell.length_c   1.000
_cell.angle_alpha   90.00
_cell.angle_beta   90.00
_cell.angle_gamma   90.00
#
_symmetry.space_group_name_H-M   'P 1'
#
loop_
_entity.id
_entity.type
_entity.pdbx_description
1 polymer ?
#
loop_
_entity_poly.entity_id
_entity_poly.type
_entity_poly.pdbx_seq_one_letter_code
_entity_poly.pdbx_strand_id
1 'polypeptide(L)'
;METLRKSLDSRLLWALWITASVVPTALTLQGERPFPVHLLLIHLAAASTIQIIIYATTNPSNQHIYQSLSPSKQWQSINLSSLALSLLMVPILVFAYTAITFCNDVPNMILLLTLDWRPVDLFDKIIGRKLRLSDFARYFIFATGLYLISVCNFRLRFVPWLEAMMFLLFSGIAQLVSYGQISLNKPYVGPTTKKYLTLPQYWTLCSFAALGIATLIFPENVHPDKSPLSMVAIVIASCSVVATCSLFVMGPTFQELEQDTQQSSLDEGHSTRIEDIDEDHSTRFEGTWLRFAIAGLVILSDSLLSPTPLNISIWQYIGYALASLAFLKGGLHGLTKPTHESSHGQGLMGRGTLVLLILAGGAWSYALLKPLTFTPVPLEYTNLPLNPPPSPASDLDIVISRYAEPVATVAETIKLFLALEPIRPLNSRVVIYNKNNDTLEFERDLGELLSHVNITYHTLTNVGREADAYFRHMVTNWDNLAQHTLFAQAELDEPRKLRKWINTFFIPETGFLQLSYEGRMCANCAHCGAWTDDPNVIQSLYSLTNPNKQCHDLVWVFRGQFIVSGQRIRANGKHVYEQLIQNLTDPNNAMHAPAYVGGYWHSAQKNSLNDPVFGFTIERFWGILMQCSELRVGQQSPSPLALSMRPQWLAGGFSHDVAQCLDRAIGES
;
A
#
# COMPACT_ATOMS: atom_id res chain seq x y z
N MET A 1 -38.86 19.65 11.67
CA MET A 1 -38.31 18.27 11.80
C MET A 1 -38.59 17.43 10.56
N GLU A 2 -39.81 17.40 10.04
CA GLU A 2 -40.17 16.66 8.81
C GLU A 2 -39.50 17.22 7.54
N THR A 3 -39.27 18.53 7.50
CA THR A 3 -38.49 19.21 6.44
C THR A 3 -37.00 18.91 6.55
N LEU A 4 -36.46 18.80 7.77
CA LEU A 4 -35.08 18.36 8.01
C LEU A 4 -34.89 16.88 7.63
N ARG A 5 -35.92 16.05 7.88
CA ARG A 5 -36.00 14.64 7.49
C ARG A 5 -36.06 14.44 5.97
N LYS A 6 -36.63 15.41 5.23
CA LYS A 6 -36.68 15.41 3.75
C LYS A 6 -35.48 16.11 3.10
N SER A 7 -34.81 17.04 3.78
CA SER A 7 -33.69 17.82 3.20
C SER A 7 -32.30 17.27 3.50
N LEU A 8 -32.17 16.36 4.48
CA LEU A 8 -30.95 15.59 4.68
C LEU A 8 -30.92 14.47 3.64
N ASP A 9 -30.51 14.84 2.43
CA ASP A 9 -30.25 13.90 1.35
C ASP A 9 -29.30 12.81 1.88
N SER A 10 -29.71 11.55 1.73
CA SER A 10 -28.93 10.35 2.04
C SER A 10 -27.47 10.46 1.55
N ARG A 11 -27.25 11.17 0.44
CA ARG A 11 -25.94 11.43 -0.19
C ARG A 11 -25.07 12.45 0.54
N LEU A 12 -25.66 13.47 1.17
CA LEU A 12 -24.94 14.46 1.98
C LEU A 12 -24.51 13.87 3.32
N LEU A 13 -25.39 13.08 3.94
CA LEU A 13 -25.10 12.26 5.11
C LEU A 13 -23.95 11.29 4.83
N TRP A 14 -23.94 10.67 3.66
CA TRP A 14 -22.86 9.83 3.13
C TRP A 14 -21.50 10.54 3.00
N ALA A 15 -21.47 11.75 2.42
CA ALA A 15 -20.22 12.46 2.13
C ALA A 15 -19.53 12.92 3.42
N LEU A 16 -20.30 13.50 4.34
CA LEU A 16 -19.84 13.89 5.68
C LEU A 16 -19.31 12.68 6.46
N TRP A 17 -19.91 11.53 6.22
CA TRP A 17 -19.66 10.32 6.99
C TRP A 17 -18.50 9.46 6.45
N ILE A 18 -18.26 9.38 5.13
CA ILE A 18 -17.02 8.79 4.59
C ILE A 18 -15.80 9.61 5.03
N THR A 19 -15.93 10.93 5.01
CA THR A 19 -14.89 11.86 5.49
C THR A 19 -14.61 11.65 6.99
N ALA A 20 -15.63 11.28 7.77
CA ALA A 20 -15.49 10.94 9.19
C ALA A 20 -15.01 9.50 9.49
N SER A 21 -15.02 8.55 8.53
CA SER A 21 -14.55 7.16 8.75
C SER A 21 -13.11 6.96 8.31
N VAL A 22 -12.83 7.46 7.12
CA VAL A 22 -11.56 7.22 6.43
C VAL A 22 -10.44 7.96 7.17
N VAL A 23 -10.72 9.15 7.70
CA VAL A 23 -9.74 9.93 8.46
C VAL A 23 -9.39 9.26 9.81
N PRO A 24 -10.32 8.86 10.69
CA PRO A 24 -9.97 8.15 11.91
C PRO A 24 -9.38 6.77 11.66
N THR A 25 -9.85 6.03 10.64
CA THR A 25 -9.27 4.73 10.26
C THR A 25 -7.85 4.89 9.74
N ALA A 26 -7.58 5.89 8.88
CA ALA A 26 -6.22 6.20 8.44
C ALA A 26 -5.33 6.66 9.61
N LEU A 27 -5.86 7.45 10.55
CA LEU A 27 -5.14 7.90 11.75
C LEU A 27 -4.89 6.74 12.74
N THR A 28 -5.82 5.78 12.88
CA THR A 28 -5.60 4.57 13.70
C THR A 28 -4.64 3.59 13.03
N LEU A 29 -4.63 3.53 11.69
CA LEU A 29 -3.70 2.70 10.91
C LEU A 29 -2.30 3.31 10.80
N GLN A 30 -2.18 4.64 10.86
CA GLN A 30 -0.88 5.31 11.06
C GLN A 30 -0.32 5.01 12.46
N GLY A 31 -1.18 4.69 13.44
CA GLY A 31 -0.82 4.17 14.75
C GLY A 31 -0.45 2.67 14.73
N GLU A 32 0.58 2.30 13.98
CA GLU A 32 1.43 1.11 14.15
C GLU A 32 0.82 -0.31 14.27
N ARG A 33 -0.51 -0.51 14.25
CA ARG A 33 -1.12 -1.82 14.57
C ARG A 33 -1.89 -2.40 13.39
N PRO A 34 -1.32 -3.40 12.67
CA PRO A 34 -1.89 -3.96 11.46
C PRO A 34 -2.90 -5.06 11.79
N PHE A 35 -4.11 -4.69 12.23
CA PHE A 35 -5.20 -5.66 12.39
C PHE A 35 -6.40 -5.35 11.46
N PRO A 36 -6.19 -5.31 10.12
CA PRO A 36 -7.24 -4.94 9.16
C PRO A 36 -8.47 -5.84 9.25
N VAL A 37 -8.27 -7.15 9.53
CA VAL A 37 -9.36 -8.12 9.67
C VAL A 37 -10.16 -7.91 10.96
N HIS A 38 -9.50 -7.64 12.09
CA HIS A 38 -10.21 -7.38 13.35
C HIS A 38 -11.01 -6.09 13.27
N LEU A 39 -10.43 -5.07 12.64
CA LEU A 39 -11.11 -3.81 12.38
C LEU A 39 -12.34 -4.04 11.48
N LEU A 40 -12.21 -4.84 10.42
CA LEU A 40 -13.34 -5.25 9.59
C LEU A 40 -14.43 -5.99 10.39
N LEU A 41 -14.07 -6.92 11.28
CA LEU A 41 -15.04 -7.63 12.12
C LEU A 41 -15.79 -6.68 13.06
N ILE A 42 -15.08 -5.74 13.68
CA ILE A 42 -15.67 -4.68 14.52
C ILE A 42 -16.66 -3.85 13.70
N HIS A 43 -16.27 -3.46 12.49
CA HIS A 43 -17.10 -2.70 11.58
C HIS A 43 -18.38 -3.44 11.16
N LEU A 44 -18.27 -4.73 10.83
CA LEU A 44 -19.41 -5.57 10.50
C LEU A 44 -20.36 -5.75 11.71
N ALA A 45 -19.81 -6.00 12.90
CA ALA A 45 -20.61 -6.14 14.12
C ALA A 45 -21.35 -4.84 14.48
N ALA A 46 -20.69 -3.70 14.35
CA ALA A 46 -21.29 -2.40 14.60
C ALA A 46 -22.42 -2.12 13.60
N ALA A 47 -22.19 -2.36 12.30
CA ALA A 47 -23.19 -2.15 11.26
C ALA A 47 -24.46 -2.98 11.50
N SER A 48 -24.30 -4.27 11.84
CA SER A 48 -25.42 -5.13 12.22
C SER A 48 -26.17 -4.61 13.43
N THR A 49 -25.46 -4.12 14.45
CA THR A 49 -26.08 -3.60 15.68
C THR A 49 -26.98 -2.40 15.42
N ILE A 50 -26.53 -1.42 14.62
CA ILE A 50 -27.36 -0.24 14.33
C ILE A 50 -28.51 -0.57 13.40
N GLN A 51 -28.34 -1.50 12.45
CA GLN A 51 -29.47 -1.97 11.64
C GLN A 51 -30.58 -2.58 12.52
N ILE A 52 -30.20 -3.37 13.53
CA ILE A 52 -31.14 -3.91 14.52
C ILE A 52 -31.83 -2.77 15.30
N ILE A 53 -31.08 -1.74 15.70
CA ILE A 53 -31.63 -0.58 16.43
C ILE A 53 -32.58 0.24 15.54
N ILE A 54 -32.20 0.56 14.30
CA ILE A 54 -33.05 1.29 13.35
C ILE A 54 -34.34 0.48 13.12
N TYR A 55 -34.23 -0.82 12.88
CA TYR A 55 -35.39 -1.69 12.71
C TYR A 55 -36.30 -1.68 13.94
N ALA A 56 -35.73 -1.80 15.15
CA ALA A 56 -36.47 -1.79 16.40
C ALA A 56 -37.16 -0.44 16.67
N THR A 57 -36.53 0.67 16.29
CA THR A 57 -37.02 2.04 16.57
C THR A 57 -37.97 2.59 15.51
N THR A 58 -37.82 2.18 14.25
CA THR A 58 -38.68 2.65 13.14
C THR A 58 -39.97 1.85 12.99
N ASN A 59 -40.05 0.65 13.57
CA ASN A 59 -41.20 -0.25 13.38
C ASN A 59 -41.89 -0.72 14.70
N PRO A 60 -42.12 0.16 15.70
CA PRO A 60 -42.74 -0.26 16.96
C PRO A 60 -44.21 -0.69 16.79
N SER A 61 -44.93 -0.18 15.80
CA SER A 61 -46.36 -0.41 15.59
C SER A 61 -46.71 -1.65 14.76
N ASN A 62 -45.76 -2.27 14.07
CA ASN A 62 -46.00 -3.45 13.22
C ASN A 62 -45.71 -4.79 13.90
N GLN A 63 -45.37 -4.81 15.19
CA GLN A 63 -45.08 -6.06 15.92
C GLN A 63 -46.23 -7.07 15.90
N HIS A 64 -47.48 -6.63 15.73
CA HIS A 64 -48.64 -7.52 15.67
C HIS A 64 -48.88 -8.20 14.32
N ILE A 65 -48.24 -7.75 13.22
CA ILE A 65 -48.47 -8.30 11.86
C ILE A 65 -47.41 -9.33 11.47
N TYR A 66 -46.25 -9.32 12.13
CA TYR A 66 -45.22 -10.33 11.93
C TYR A 66 -45.49 -11.56 12.81
N GLN A 67 -46.49 -12.35 12.45
CA GLN A 67 -46.47 -13.77 12.81
C GLN A 67 -45.13 -14.33 12.31
N SER A 68 -44.35 -14.91 13.22
CA SER A 68 -43.02 -15.45 12.93
C SER A 68 -43.12 -16.42 11.77
N LEU A 69 -42.59 -16.01 10.61
CA LEU A 69 -42.30 -16.94 9.52
C LEU A 69 -41.46 -18.06 10.15
N SER A 70 -41.94 -19.31 10.06
CA SER A 70 -41.20 -20.43 10.64
C SER A 70 -39.77 -20.41 10.09
N PRO A 71 -38.73 -20.69 10.90
CA PRO A 71 -37.34 -20.58 10.48
C PRO A 71 -37.06 -21.22 9.12
N SER A 72 -37.72 -22.34 8.81
CA SER A 72 -37.62 -23.04 7.52
C SER A 72 -37.99 -22.18 6.29
N LYS A 73 -39.09 -21.40 6.36
CA LYS A 73 -39.50 -20.48 5.29
C LYS A 73 -38.55 -19.28 5.17
N GLN A 74 -37.92 -18.91 6.28
CA GLN A 74 -36.92 -17.86 6.32
C GLN A 74 -35.63 -18.30 5.61
N TRP A 75 -35.16 -19.52 5.86
CA TRP A 75 -34.02 -20.11 5.13
C TRP A 75 -34.31 -20.26 3.63
N GLN A 76 -35.53 -20.64 3.25
CA GLN A 76 -35.93 -20.73 1.85
C GLN A 76 -35.99 -19.37 1.14
N SER A 77 -36.12 -18.27 1.89
CA SER A 77 -36.11 -16.91 1.33
C SER A 77 -34.70 -16.38 1.04
N ILE A 78 -33.64 -17.06 1.52
CA ILE A 78 -32.26 -16.69 1.20
C ILE A 78 -31.99 -17.05 -0.25
N ASN A 79 -32.05 -16.04 -1.11
CA ASN A 79 -31.67 -16.17 -2.50
C ASN A 79 -30.16 -16.47 -2.56
N LEU A 80 -29.78 -17.49 -3.34
CA LEU A 80 -28.39 -17.86 -3.60
C LEU A 80 -27.56 -16.66 -4.09
N SER A 81 -28.16 -15.73 -4.84
CA SER A 81 -27.49 -14.52 -5.29
C SER A 81 -27.20 -13.54 -4.16
N SER A 82 -28.10 -13.40 -3.18
CA SER A 82 -27.87 -12.58 -1.98
C SER A 82 -26.73 -13.18 -1.15
N LEU A 83 -26.70 -14.52 -1.01
CA LEU A 83 -25.61 -15.21 -0.35
C LEU A 83 -24.28 -15.02 -1.10
N ALA A 84 -24.28 -15.15 -2.42
CA ALA A 84 -23.11 -14.93 -3.25
C ALA A 84 -22.60 -13.49 -3.14
N LEU A 85 -23.50 -12.49 -3.13
CA LEU A 85 -23.12 -11.10 -2.95
C LEU A 85 -22.51 -10.87 -1.56
N SER A 86 -23.10 -11.41 -0.49
CA SER A 86 -22.54 -11.34 0.86
C SER A 86 -21.16 -12.01 0.94
N LEU A 87 -20.97 -13.16 0.30
CA LEU A 87 -19.69 -13.86 0.23
C LEU A 87 -18.63 -13.07 -0.56
N LEU A 88 -19.03 -12.28 -1.56
CA LEU A 88 -18.12 -11.40 -2.32
C LEU A 88 -17.79 -10.10 -1.58
N MET A 89 -18.69 -9.59 -0.73
CA MET A 89 -18.41 -8.38 0.05
C MET A 89 -17.28 -8.56 1.06
N VAL A 90 -17.12 -9.75 1.64
CA VAL A 90 -16.02 -10.04 2.58
C VAL A 90 -14.65 -9.85 1.94
N PRO A 91 -14.28 -10.53 0.83
CA PRO A 91 -12.99 -10.31 0.18
C PRO A 91 -12.84 -8.88 -0.35
N ILE A 92 -13.89 -8.23 -0.87
CA ILE A 92 -13.83 -6.82 -1.28
C ILE A 92 -13.35 -5.95 -0.11
N LEU A 93 -13.97 -6.08 1.06
CA LEU A 93 -13.60 -5.30 2.23
C LEU A 93 -12.22 -5.68 2.75
N VAL A 94 -11.90 -6.98 2.88
CA VAL A 94 -10.57 -7.43 3.31
C VAL A 94 -9.49 -6.83 2.42
N PHE A 95 -9.64 -6.89 1.10
CA PHE A 95 -8.68 -6.34 0.15
C PHE A 95 -8.57 -4.83 0.21
N ALA A 96 -9.69 -4.11 0.37
CA ALA A 96 -9.66 -2.65 0.54
C ALA A 96 -8.93 -2.23 1.83
N TYR A 97 -9.26 -2.86 2.97
CA TYR A 97 -8.62 -2.57 4.25
C TYR A 97 -7.13 -2.92 4.20
N THR A 98 -6.80 -4.08 3.66
CA THR A 98 -5.40 -4.55 3.51
C THR A 98 -4.60 -3.60 2.62
N ALA A 99 -5.18 -3.17 1.48
CA ALA A 99 -4.56 -2.20 0.60
C ALA A 99 -4.29 -0.86 1.29
N ILE A 100 -5.27 -0.33 2.04
CA ILE A 100 -5.13 0.93 2.79
C ILE A 100 -4.11 0.80 3.91
N THR A 101 -4.17 -0.27 4.71
CA THR A 101 -3.30 -0.50 5.87
C THR A 101 -1.84 -0.65 5.47
N PHE A 102 -1.55 -1.28 4.34
CA PHE A 102 -0.17 -1.51 3.91
C PHE A 102 0.37 -0.41 2.97
N CYS A 103 -0.46 0.57 2.57
CA CYS A 103 -0.02 1.65 1.71
C CYS A 103 0.63 2.79 2.52
N ASN A 104 1.80 3.24 2.06
CA ASN A 104 2.44 4.45 2.59
C ASN A 104 1.87 5.74 1.97
N ASP A 105 0.99 5.62 0.97
CA ASP A 105 0.39 6.72 0.22
C ASP A 105 -1.12 6.48 0.10
N VAL A 106 -1.81 6.78 1.19
CA VAL A 106 -3.26 6.63 1.31
C VAL A 106 -4.02 7.39 0.22
N PRO A 107 -3.69 8.64 -0.15
CA PRO A 107 -4.38 9.36 -1.23
C PRO A 107 -4.38 8.61 -2.57
N ASN A 108 -3.22 8.13 -3.01
CA ASN A 108 -3.13 7.38 -4.27
C ASN A 108 -3.81 6.02 -4.18
N MET A 109 -3.80 5.38 -2.99
CA MET A 109 -4.56 4.15 -2.78
C MET A 109 -6.06 4.40 -2.89
N ILE A 110 -6.56 5.48 -2.29
CA ILE A 110 -7.96 5.89 -2.41
C ILE A 110 -8.30 6.21 -3.86
N LEU A 111 -7.42 6.89 -4.59
CA LEU A 111 -7.62 7.14 -6.00
C LEU A 111 -7.77 5.83 -6.78
N LEU A 112 -6.94 4.83 -6.49
CA LEU A 112 -6.99 3.52 -7.14
C LEU A 112 -8.28 2.74 -6.79
N LEU A 113 -8.71 2.77 -5.53
CA LEU A 113 -9.95 2.15 -5.05
C LEU A 113 -11.21 2.88 -5.56
N THR A 114 -11.10 4.15 -5.96
CA THR A 114 -12.21 4.96 -6.49
C THR A 114 -12.28 4.97 -8.01
N LEU A 115 -11.35 4.30 -8.70
CA LEU A 115 -11.45 4.12 -10.14
C LEU A 115 -12.76 3.42 -10.50
N ASP A 116 -13.50 4.00 -11.46
CA ASP A 116 -14.86 3.59 -11.82
C ASP A 116 -14.79 2.39 -12.77
N TRP A 117 -14.43 1.23 -12.22
CA TRP A 117 -14.46 -0.05 -12.90
C TRP A 117 -15.91 -0.54 -13.06
N ARG A 118 -16.41 -0.50 -14.29
CA ARG A 118 -17.76 -0.97 -14.67
C ARG A 118 -17.69 -2.15 -15.65
N PRO A 119 -17.38 -3.36 -15.18
CA PRO A 119 -17.32 -4.54 -16.05
C PRO A 119 -18.69 -4.95 -16.56
N VAL A 120 -19.79 -4.63 -15.87
CA VAL A 120 -21.16 -4.92 -16.33
C VAL A 120 -21.46 -4.19 -17.64
N ASP A 121 -21.22 -2.87 -17.68
CA ASP A 121 -21.41 -2.07 -18.89
C ASP A 121 -20.59 -2.62 -20.06
N LEU A 122 -19.37 -3.09 -19.80
CA LEU A 122 -18.50 -3.70 -20.81
C LEU A 122 -19.09 -5.03 -21.30
N PHE A 123 -19.44 -5.90 -20.36
CA PHE A 123 -19.93 -7.24 -20.62
C PHE A 123 -21.23 -7.23 -21.42
N ASP A 124 -22.19 -6.37 -21.03
CA ASP A 124 -23.44 -6.16 -21.75
C ASP A 124 -23.22 -5.71 -23.20
N LYS A 125 -22.25 -4.82 -23.41
CA LYS A 125 -21.92 -4.30 -24.74
C LYS A 125 -21.15 -5.31 -25.58
N ILE A 126 -20.30 -6.14 -24.96
CA ILE A 126 -19.61 -7.25 -25.62
C ILE A 126 -20.63 -8.30 -26.08
N ILE A 127 -21.50 -8.75 -25.18
CA ILE A 127 -22.56 -9.74 -25.49
C ILE A 127 -23.52 -9.17 -26.53
N GLY A 128 -23.93 -7.93 -26.35
CA GLY A 128 -24.82 -7.23 -27.27
C GLY A 128 -24.16 -6.82 -28.59
N ARG A 129 -22.85 -7.06 -28.78
CA ARG A 129 -22.03 -6.61 -29.93
C ARG A 129 -22.22 -5.13 -30.29
N LYS A 130 -22.37 -4.27 -29.27
CA LYS A 130 -22.66 -2.83 -29.41
C LYS A 130 -21.59 -1.95 -28.74
N LEU A 131 -20.32 -2.31 -28.90
CA LEU A 131 -19.21 -1.47 -28.45
C LEU A 131 -19.14 -0.20 -29.29
N ARG A 132 -19.29 0.96 -28.65
CA ARG A 132 -19.10 2.28 -29.28
C ARG A 132 -17.68 2.77 -29.00
N LEU A 133 -17.18 3.69 -29.83
CA LEU A 133 -15.88 4.33 -29.62
C LEU A 133 -15.78 5.03 -28.25
N SER A 134 -16.89 5.57 -27.75
CA SER A 134 -16.98 6.16 -26.41
C SER A 134 -16.67 5.16 -25.30
N ASP A 135 -16.99 3.89 -25.49
CA ASP A 135 -16.73 2.83 -24.51
C ASP A 135 -15.25 2.51 -24.48
N PHE A 136 -14.64 2.34 -25.66
CA PHE A 136 -13.19 2.13 -25.78
C PHE A 136 -12.41 3.27 -25.12
N ALA A 137 -12.81 4.52 -25.39
CA ALA A 137 -12.14 5.68 -24.82
C ALA A 137 -12.29 5.75 -23.28
N ARG A 138 -13.43 5.34 -22.72
CA ARG A 138 -13.62 5.25 -21.27
C ARG A 138 -12.68 4.22 -20.64
N TYR A 139 -12.58 3.01 -21.19
CA TYR A 139 -11.66 1.99 -20.67
C TYR A 139 -10.19 2.37 -20.91
N PHE A 140 -9.89 3.08 -21.99
CA PHE A 140 -8.57 3.65 -22.23
C PHE A 140 -8.21 4.67 -21.14
N ILE A 141 -9.14 5.55 -20.75
CA ILE A 141 -8.93 6.50 -19.64
C ILE A 141 -8.75 5.81 -18.31
N PHE A 142 -9.55 4.78 -18.03
CA PHE A 142 -9.39 3.96 -16.84
C PHE A 142 -8.00 3.31 -16.80
N ALA A 143 -7.60 2.66 -17.89
CA ALA A 143 -6.29 2.00 -17.99
C ALA A 143 -5.12 2.99 -17.89
N THR A 144 -5.25 4.15 -18.53
CA THR A 144 -4.24 5.22 -18.48
C THR A 144 -4.17 5.85 -17.09
N GLY A 145 -5.31 6.10 -16.45
CA GLY A 145 -5.37 6.59 -15.07
C GLY A 145 -4.72 5.60 -14.10
N LEU A 146 -5.08 4.32 -14.19
CA LEU A 146 -4.46 3.25 -13.40
C LEU A 146 -2.95 3.16 -13.64
N TYR A 147 -2.52 3.25 -14.90
CA TYR A 147 -1.11 3.26 -15.27
C TYR A 147 -0.37 4.46 -14.68
N LEU A 148 -0.92 5.67 -14.79
CA LEU A 148 -0.33 6.89 -14.24
C LEU A 148 -0.22 6.83 -12.73
N ILE A 149 -1.25 6.34 -12.03
CA ILE A 149 -1.19 6.13 -10.57
C ILE A 149 -0.08 5.14 -10.24
N SER A 150 0.02 4.04 -11.00
CA SER A 150 1.02 2.98 -10.74
C SER A 150 2.46 3.42 -11.04
N VAL A 151 2.67 4.23 -12.09
CA VAL A 151 4.00 4.64 -12.55
C VAL A 151 4.51 5.90 -11.88
N CYS A 152 3.64 6.88 -11.65
CA CYS A 152 4.06 8.15 -11.04
C CYS A 152 4.02 8.11 -9.51
N ASN A 153 3.30 7.15 -8.90
CA ASN A 153 3.41 6.94 -7.46
C ASN A 153 4.65 6.10 -7.15
N PHE A 154 5.73 6.78 -6.83
CA PHE A 154 6.98 6.13 -6.45
C PHE A 154 6.88 5.36 -5.13
N ARG A 155 5.89 5.63 -4.28
CA ARG A 155 5.67 4.94 -2.99
C ARG A 155 4.75 3.73 -3.09
N LEU A 156 4.21 3.43 -4.28
CA LEU A 156 3.25 2.36 -4.44
C LEU A 156 3.94 1.00 -4.29
N ARG A 157 3.69 0.35 -3.15
CA ARG A 157 4.20 -0.99 -2.85
C ARG A 157 3.46 -2.06 -3.63
N PHE A 158 4.15 -3.17 -3.93
CA PHE A 158 3.55 -4.28 -4.67
C PHE A 158 2.36 -4.91 -3.95
N VAL A 159 2.47 -5.17 -2.64
CA VAL A 159 1.39 -5.78 -1.86
C VAL A 159 0.12 -4.91 -1.87
N PRO A 160 0.12 -3.64 -1.41
CA PRO A 160 -1.05 -2.79 -1.48
C PRO A 160 -1.65 -2.64 -2.89
N TRP A 161 -0.80 -2.56 -3.92
CA TRP A 161 -1.26 -2.49 -5.29
C TRP A 161 -1.98 -3.77 -5.72
N LEU A 162 -1.42 -4.94 -5.41
CA LEU A 162 -2.03 -6.22 -5.71
C LEU A 162 -3.37 -6.37 -4.99
N GLU A 163 -3.43 -6.02 -3.71
CA GLU A 163 -4.67 -6.08 -2.93
C GLU A 163 -5.74 -5.13 -3.50
N ALA A 164 -5.34 -3.95 -3.95
CA ALA A 164 -6.24 -3.03 -4.60
C ALA A 164 -6.72 -3.53 -5.99
N MET A 165 -5.89 -4.27 -6.73
CA MET A 165 -6.32 -4.97 -7.95
C MET A 165 -7.33 -6.08 -7.63
N MET A 166 -7.11 -6.84 -6.55
CA MET A 166 -8.05 -7.85 -6.09
C MET A 166 -9.38 -7.22 -5.67
N PHE A 167 -9.37 -6.08 -4.98
CA PHE A 167 -10.57 -5.29 -4.71
C PHE A 167 -11.34 -4.94 -5.99
N LEU A 168 -10.65 -4.43 -7.02
CA LEU A 168 -11.30 -4.09 -8.31
C LEU A 168 -11.87 -5.33 -9.01
N LEU A 169 -11.18 -6.47 -8.94
CA LEU A 169 -11.66 -7.74 -9.50
C LEU A 169 -12.94 -8.22 -8.80
N PHE A 170 -12.91 -8.33 -7.47
CA PHE A 170 -14.06 -8.85 -6.71
C PHE A 170 -15.26 -7.90 -6.74
N SER A 171 -15.04 -6.58 -6.70
CA SER A 171 -16.11 -5.60 -6.90
C SER A 171 -16.72 -5.72 -8.29
N GLY A 172 -15.90 -6.02 -9.31
CA GLY A 172 -16.39 -6.32 -10.65
C GLY A 172 -17.26 -7.58 -10.74
N ILE A 173 -16.84 -8.66 -10.09
CA ILE A 173 -17.62 -9.92 -10.02
C ILE A 173 -18.95 -9.67 -9.28
N ALA A 174 -18.94 -8.94 -8.17
CA ALA A 174 -20.14 -8.60 -7.42
C ALA A 174 -21.15 -7.81 -8.27
N GLN A 175 -20.67 -6.86 -9.08
CA GLN A 175 -21.52 -6.14 -10.04
C GLN A 175 -22.13 -7.08 -11.08
N LEU A 176 -21.36 -8.02 -11.64
CA LEU A 176 -21.85 -9.00 -12.62
C LEU A 176 -22.89 -9.97 -12.02
N VAL A 177 -22.70 -10.43 -10.79
CA VAL A 177 -23.68 -11.28 -10.07
C VAL A 177 -24.97 -10.51 -9.83
N SER A 178 -24.87 -9.27 -9.37
CA SER A 178 -26.03 -8.38 -9.17
C SER A 178 -26.78 -8.15 -10.48
N TYR A 179 -26.05 -7.89 -11.57
CA TYR A 179 -26.63 -7.74 -12.90
C TYR A 179 -27.34 -9.02 -13.39
N GLY A 180 -26.70 -10.17 -13.24
CA GLY A 180 -27.28 -11.47 -13.60
C GLY A 180 -28.59 -11.75 -12.86
N GLN A 181 -28.68 -11.40 -11.57
CA GLN A 181 -29.92 -11.50 -10.80
C GLN A 181 -31.04 -10.64 -11.39
N ILE A 182 -30.75 -9.40 -11.78
CA ILE A 182 -31.74 -8.49 -12.39
C ILE A 182 -32.18 -9.03 -13.76
N SER A 183 -31.25 -9.56 -14.55
CA SER A 183 -31.54 -10.04 -15.90
C SER A 183 -32.36 -11.34 -15.90
N LEU A 184 -32.05 -12.29 -15.01
CA LEU A 184 -32.71 -13.60 -14.95
C LEU A 184 -34.12 -13.56 -14.34
N ASN A 185 -34.44 -12.59 -13.48
CA ASN A 185 -35.74 -12.51 -12.80
C ASN A 185 -36.83 -11.75 -13.58
N LYS A 186 -36.58 -11.35 -14.83
CA LYS A 186 -37.47 -10.45 -15.59
C LYS A 186 -38.81 -10.99 -16.14
N PRO A 187 -39.18 -12.30 -16.15
CA PRO A 187 -40.48 -12.65 -16.73
C PRO A 187 -41.61 -13.14 -15.80
N TYR A 188 -41.47 -13.35 -14.48
CA TYR A 188 -42.54 -14.07 -13.74
C TYR A 188 -42.92 -13.63 -12.31
N VAL A 189 -42.40 -12.54 -11.77
CA VAL A 189 -42.76 -12.12 -10.40
C VAL A 189 -43.96 -11.17 -10.44
N GLY A 190 -45.16 -11.71 -10.20
CA GLY A 190 -46.39 -10.94 -10.06
C GLY A 190 -46.32 -9.90 -8.92
N PRO A 191 -47.14 -8.82 -8.97
CA PRO A 191 -47.01 -7.63 -8.13
C PRO A 191 -47.12 -7.85 -6.61
N THR A 192 -47.56 -9.02 -6.15
CA THR A 192 -47.84 -9.31 -4.74
C THR A 192 -46.66 -9.86 -3.93
N THR A 193 -45.54 -10.25 -4.56
CA THR A 193 -44.34 -10.77 -3.86
C THR A 193 -43.25 -9.72 -3.60
N LYS A 194 -43.46 -8.46 -4.00
CA LYS A 194 -42.46 -7.38 -3.88
C LYS A 194 -42.15 -6.94 -2.42
N LYS A 195 -42.96 -7.30 -1.42
CA LYS A 195 -42.81 -6.83 -0.03
C LYS A 195 -41.88 -7.66 0.88
N TYR A 196 -41.39 -8.82 0.43
CA TYR A 196 -40.66 -9.77 1.28
C TYR A 196 -39.17 -9.97 0.93
N LEU A 197 -38.64 -9.27 -0.08
CA LEU A 197 -37.26 -9.46 -0.55
C LEU A 197 -36.18 -8.82 0.34
N THR A 198 -36.54 -7.98 1.31
CA THR A 198 -35.58 -7.31 2.21
C THR A 198 -35.18 -8.17 3.41
N LEU A 199 -35.97 -9.18 3.78
CA LEU A 199 -35.81 -9.96 5.02
C LEU A 199 -34.56 -10.88 5.10
N PRO A 200 -34.07 -11.51 4.01
CA PRO A 200 -32.90 -12.41 4.07
C PRO A 200 -31.56 -11.69 4.26
N GLN A 201 -31.48 -10.41 3.90
CA GLN A 201 -30.27 -9.59 4.05
C GLN A 201 -29.94 -9.32 5.53
N TYR A 202 -30.95 -9.26 6.40
CA TYR A 202 -30.78 -9.00 7.84
C TYR A 202 -30.18 -10.16 8.62
N TRP A 203 -30.51 -11.41 8.28
CA TRP A 203 -30.04 -12.58 9.04
C TRP A 203 -28.61 -12.99 8.69
N THR A 204 -28.21 -12.78 7.44
CA THR A 204 -26.82 -12.98 7.02
C THR A 204 -25.89 -12.00 7.76
N LEU A 205 -26.34 -10.75 7.99
CA LEU A 205 -25.65 -9.77 8.85
C LEU A 205 -25.60 -10.21 10.34
N CYS A 206 -26.66 -10.84 10.86
CA CYS A 206 -26.68 -11.36 12.23
C CYS A 206 -25.72 -12.54 12.43
N SER A 207 -25.56 -13.43 11.44
CA SER A 207 -24.60 -14.54 11.52
C SER A 207 -23.15 -14.07 11.55
N PHE A 208 -22.80 -13.01 10.80
CA PHE A 208 -21.48 -12.38 10.87
C PHE A 208 -21.25 -11.60 12.16
N ALA A 209 -22.29 -10.97 12.72
CA ALA A 209 -22.22 -10.33 14.04
C ALA A 209 -21.99 -11.34 15.17
N ALA A 210 -22.64 -12.50 15.13
CA ALA A 210 -22.44 -13.58 16.10
C ALA A 210 -21.01 -14.16 16.03
N LEU A 211 -20.43 -14.26 14.83
CA LEU A 211 -19.03 -14.69 14.64
C LEU A 211 -18.04 -13.64 15.16
N GLY A 212 -18.31 -12.35 14.92
CA GLY A 212 -17.52 -11.22 15.45
C GLY A 212 -17.57 -11.12 16.99
N ILE A 213 -18.73 -11.37 17.60
CA ILE A 213 -18.90 -11.45 19.06
C ILE A 213 -18.18 -12.68 19.62
N ALA A 214 -18.24 -13.84 18.96
CA ALA A 214 -17.50 -15.03 19.38
C ALA A 214 -15.98 -14.82 19.37
N THR A 215 -15.43 -14.08 18.41
CA THR A 215 -14.01 -13.71 18.39
C THR A 215 -13.61 -12.70 19.46
N LEU A 216 -14.55 -11.90 19.99
CA LEU A 216 -14.32 -10.98 21.12
C LEU A 216 -14.36 -11.69 22.49
N ILE A 217 -14.98 -12.89 22.56
CA ILE A 217 -15.17 -13.64 23.81
C ILE A 217 -13.97 -14.56 24.14
N PHE A 218 -13.01 -14.74 23.23
CA PHE A 218 -11.73 -15.43 23.49
C PHE A 218 -10.58 -14.41 23.55
N PRO A 219 -10.31 -13.78 24.71
CA PRO A 219 -9.51 -12.57 24.82
C PRO A 219 -8.02 -12.83 25.06
N GLU A 220 -7.59 -14.09 25.14
CA GLU A 220 -6.27 -14.46 25.64
C GLU A 220 -5.09 -13.98 24.77
N ASN A 221 -5.34 -13.35 23.62
CA ASN A 221 -4.32 -12.74 22.78
C ASN A 221 -4.53 -11.24 22.50
N VAL A 222 -5.45 -10.54 23.20
CA VAL A 222 -5.76 -9.14 22.91
C VAL A 222 -5.61 -8.25 24.15
N HIS A 223 -4.45 -7.58 24.20
CA HIS A 223 -4.14 -6.32 24.88
C HIS A 223 -3.78 -6.29 26.39
N PRO A 224 -2.65 -5.63 26.76
CA PRO A 224 -2.42 -5.14 28.12
C PRO A 224 -2.58 -3.60 28.32
N ASP A 225 -2.64 -2.77 27.26
CA ASP A 225 -2.59 -1.31 27.48
C ASP A 225 -3.95 -0.61 27.42
N LYS A 226 -4.28 0.16 28.48
CA LYS A 226 -5.60 0.75 28.79
C LYS A 226 -5.61 2.28 28.64
N SER A 227 -5.19 2.82 27.49
CA SER A 227 -5.24 4.28 27.30
C SER A 227 -6.68 4.76 26.93
N PRO A 228 -7.19 5.86 27.53
CA PRO A 228 -8.52 6.41 27.21
C PRO A 228 -8.64 6.94 25.78
N LEU A 229 -7.53 7.38 25.17
CA LEU A 229 -7.49 7.91 23.81
C LEU A 229 -7.76 6.83 22.75
N SER A 230 -7.24 5.61 22.97
CA SER A 230 -7.55 4.46 22.12
C SER A 230 -9.05 4.11 22.14
N MET A 231 -9.71 4.21 23.30
CA MET A 231 -11.16 3.96 23.42
C MET A 231 -11.99 4.99 22.64
N VAL A 232 -11.63 6.28 22.70
CA VAL A 232 -12.35 7.33 21.96
C VAL A 232 -12.16 7.18 20.45
N ALA A 233 -10.94 6.86 19.99
CA ALA A 233 -10.67 6.60 18.57
C ALA A 233 -11.44 5.37 18.05
N ILE A 234 -11.52 4.30 18.85
CA ILE A 234 -12.30 3.10 18.53
C ILE A 234 -13.80 3.43 18.46
N VAL A 235 -14.33 4.24 19.38
CA VAL A 235 -15.75 4.64 19.38
C VAL A 235 -16.07 5.51 18.16
N ILE A 236 -15.21 6.46 17.80
CA ILE A 236 -15.41 7.34 16.63
C ILE A 236 -15.32 6.53 15.33
N ALA A 237 -14.33 5.64 15.19
CA ALA A 237 -14.20 4.76 14.02
C ALA A 237 -15.38 3.78 13.92
N SER A 238 -15.85 3.23 15.05
CA SER A 238 -17.01 2.33 15.10
C SER A 238 -18.30 3.05 14.69
N CYS A 239 -18.61 4.20 15.29
CA CYS A 239 -19.77 5.03 14.90
C CYS A 239 -19.70 5.47 13.44
N SER A 240 -18.48 5.71 12.96
CA SER A 240 -18.23 6.15 11.60
C SER A 240 -17.99 5.02 10.61
N VAL A 241 -18.20 3.73 10.90
CA VAL A 241 -18.26 2.67 9.86
C VAL A 241 -19.65 2.04 9.71
N VAL A 242 -20.47 2.20 10.74
CA VAL A 242 -21.86 1.78 10.73
C VAL A 242 -22.70 2.43 9.63
N ALA A 243 -22.46 3.69 9.27
CA ALA A 243 -23.25 4.34 8.22
C ALA A 243 -22.75 4.11 6.76
N THR A 244 -21.53 3.62 6.46
CA THR A 244 -21.07 3.28 5.07
C THR A 244 -21.77 2.02 4.66
N CYS A 245 -21.70 1.02 5.56
CA CYS A 245 -22.15 -0.32 5.26
C CYS A 245 -23.69 -0.33 5.15
N SER A 246 -24.35 0.52 5.93
CA SER A 246 -25.80 0.75 5.82
C SER A 246 -26.22 1.37 4.49
N LEU A 247 -25.29 1.99 3.76
CA LEU A 247 -25.65 2.79 2.61
C LEU A 247 -25.08 2.28 1.27
N PHE A 248 -23.97 1.52 1.23
CA PHE A 248 -23.50 0.86 -0.02
C PHE A 248 -24.43 -0.30 -0.42
N VAL A 249 -25.16 -0.84 0.56
CA VAL A 249 -26.25 -1.80 0.38
C VAL A 249 -27.58 -1.10 0.04
N MET A 250 -27.68 0.21 0.25
CA MET A 250 -28.89 1.02 0.04
C MET A 250 -28.62 2.27 -0.81
N GLY A 251 -28.02 2.11 -1.99
CA GLY A 251 -28.47 2.97 -3.09
C GLY A 251 -29.97 2.71 -3.27
N PRO A 252 -30.81 3.71 -3.64
CA PRO A 252 -32.22 3.45 -3.87
C PRO A 252 -32.29 2.23 -4.78
N THR A 253 -32.92 1.16 -4.30
CA THR A 253 -33.26 0.07 -5.20
C THR A 253 -33.97 0.74 -6.36
N PHE A 254 -33.57 0.44 -7.59
CA PHE A 254 -34.19 0.96 -8.81
C PHE A 254 -35.75 0.89 -8.76
N GLN A 255 -36.29 0.02 -7.89
CA GLN A 255 -37.69 -0.11 -7.49
C GLN A 255 -38.34 1.10 -6.79
N GLU A 256 -37.63 1.93 -6.01
CA GLU A 256 -38.21 3.14 -5.40
C GLU A 256 -38.37 4.24 -6.45
N LEU A 257 -37.40 4.38 -7.36
CA LEU A 257 -37.54 5.23 -8.55
C LEU A 257 -38.66 4.72 -9.46
N GLU A 258 -38.74 3.41 -9.70
CA GLU A 258 -39.79 2.81 -10.54
C GLU A 258 -41.20 2.90 -9.90
N GLN A 259 -41.30 3.01 -8.56
CA GLN A 259 -42.58 3.26 -7.88
C GLN A 259 -43.05 4.70 -8.04
N ASP A 260 -42.17 5.70 -7.98
CA ASP A 260 -42.55 7.08 -8.26
C ASP A 260 -42.94 7.27 -9.74
N THR A 261 -42.28 6.56 -10.68
CA THR A 261 -42.67 6.57 -12.11
C THR A 261 -43.98 5.81 -12.38
N GLN A 262 -44.29 4.73 -11.64
CA GLN A 262 -45.56 4.01 -11.80
C GLN A 262 -46.73 4.74 -11.13
N GLN A 263 -46.50 5.45 -10.04
CA GLN A 263 -47.53 6.22 -9.35
C GLN A 263 -47.95 7.47 -10.16
N SER A 264 -47.05 8.09 -10.93
CA SER A 264 -47.42 9.14 -11.88
C SER A 264 -48.21 8.60 -13.08
N SER A 265 -47.95 7.36 -13.50
CA SER A 265 -48.63 6.74 -14.66
C SER A 265 -50.11 6.37 -14.45
N LEU A 266 -50.60 6.35 -13.21
CA LEU A 266 -52.00 6.06 -12.89
C LEU A 266 -52.88 7.31 -12.76
N ASP A 267 -52.28 8.51 -12.68
CA ASP A 267 -53.01 9.78 -12.58
C ASP A 267 -53.05 10.59 -13.91
N GLU A 268 -52.29 10.22 -14.95
CA GLU A 268 -52.25 10.97 -16.21
C GLU A 268 -53.06 10.33 -17.34
N GLY A 269 -54.37 10.51 -17.22
CA GLY A 269 -55.28 10.45 -18.35
C GLY A 269 -55.33 11.76 -19.15
N HIS A 270 -54.23 12.47 -19.45
CA HIS A 270 -54.17 13.46 -20.55
C HIS A 270 -52.75 14.03 -20.81
N SER A 271 -52.29 13.83 -22.05
CA SER A 271 -51.39 14.69 -22.84
C SER A 271 -49.92 14.90 -22.42
N THR A 272 -49.05 14.60 -23.40
CA THR A 272 -47.64 15.05 -23.61
C THR A 272 -46.52 14.43 -22.76
N ARG A 273 -46.25 13.17 -23.12
CA ARG A 273 -45.07 12.34 -22.79
C ARG A 273 -43.79 12.82 -23.50
N ILE A 274 -42.87 13.51 -22.81
CA ILE A 274 -41.41 13.59 -23.11
C ILE A 274 -40.53 13.62 -21.83
N GLU A 275 -41.05 13.76 -20.61
CA GLU A 275 -40.21 14.04 -19.42
C GLU A 275 -39.64 12.81 -18.67
N ASP A 276 -40.14 11.59 -18.88
CA ASP A 276 -39.78 10.42 -18.05
C ASP A 276 -38.40 9.77 -18.31
N ILE A 277 -37.61 10.24 -19.29
CA ILE A 277 -36.28 9.66 -19.58
C ILE A 277 -35.16 10.33 -18.73
N ASP A 278 -35.42 11.48 -18.11
CA ASP A 278 -34.36 12.24 -17.43
C ASP A 278 -34.00 11.72 -16.01
N GLU A 279 -34.89 10.96 -15.35
CA GLU A 279 -34.70 10.58 -13.92
C GLU A 279 -33.63 9.49 -13.66
N ASP A 280 -33.53 8.43 -14.48
CA ASP A 280 -32.48 7.39 -14.31
C ASP A 280 -31.07 7.94 -14.61
N HIS A 281 -30.98 8.98 -15.44
CA HIS A 281 -29.70 9.61 -15.75
C HIS A 281 -29.20 10.53 -14.62
N SER A 282 -30.11 11.18 -13.90
CA SER A 282 -29.78 12.04 -12.74
C SER A 282 -29.10 11.25 -11.61
N THR A 283 -29.67 10.10 -11.23
CA THR A 283 -29.16 9.31 -10.09
C THR A 283 -27.78 8.70 -10.34
N ARG A 284 -27.49 8.25 -11.58
CA ARG A 284 -26.15 7.77 -11.97
C ARG A 284 -25.09 8.88 -11.98
N PHE A 285 -25.50 10.09 -12.35
CA PHE A 285 -24.63 11.27 -12.37
C PHE A 285 -24.22 11.65 -10.94
N GLU A 286 -25.20 11.72 -10.02
CA GLU A 286 -24.98 12.10 -8.62
C GLU A 286 -24.06 11.13 -7.85
N GLY A 287 -24.19 9.82 -8.07
CA GLY A 287 -23.32 8.83 -7.41
C GLY A 287 -21.84 8.94 -7.83
N THR A 288 -21.58 9.32 -9.08
CA THR A 288 -20.21 9.52 -9.57
C THR A 288 -19.61 10.80 -8.99
N TRP A 289 -20.38 11.89 -8.89
CA TRP A 289 -19.96 13.15 -8.25
C TRP A 289 -19.61 12.99 -6.79
N LEU A 290 -20.40 12.22 -6.05
CA LEU A 290 -20.14 11.96 -4.64
C LEU A 290 -18.78 11.27 -4.43
N ARG A 291 -18.47 10.25 -5.24
CA ARG A 291 -17.16 9.56 -5.20
C ARG A 291 -16.01 10.53 -5.48
N PHE A 292 -16.18 11.38 -6.49
CA PHE A 292 -15.19 12.41 -6.79
C PHE A 292 -15.05 13.37 -5.61
N ALA A 293 -16.12 14.00 -5.12
CA ALA A 293 -16.07 14.95 -4.02
C ALA A 293 -15.35 14.40 -2.79
N ILE A 294 -15.62 13.14 -2.45
CA ILE A 294 -14.97 12.45 -1.33
C ILE A 294 -13.48 12.21 -1.58
N ALA A 295 -13.11 11.65 -2.73
CA ALA A 295 -11.70 11.46 -3.07
C ALA A 295 -10.95 12.79 -3.10
N GLY A 296 -11.57 13.85 -3.63
CA GLY A 296 -11.05 15.21 -3.64
C GLY A 296 -10.84 15.77 -2.23
N LEU A 297 -11.81 15.58 -1.32
CA LEU A 297 -11.69 15.97 0.08
C LEU A 297 -10.58 15.23 0.80
N VAL A 298 -10.43 13.91 0.60
CA VAL A 298 -9.35 13.15 1.24
C VAL A 298 -7.99 13.59 0.70
N ILE A 299 -7.84 13.72 -0.62
CA ILE A 299 -6.59 14.19 -1.24
C ILE A 299 -6.26 15.62 -0.77
N LEU A 300 -7.25 16.50 -0.70
CA LEU A 300 -7.08 17.87 -0.21
C LEU A 300 -6.68 17.88 1.29
N SER A 301 -7.33 17.06 2.11
CA SER A 301 -7.01 16.96 3.54
C SER A 301 -5.61 16.44 3.78
N ASP A 302 -5.19 15.40 3.05
CA ASP A 302 -3.81 14.88 3.11
C ASP A 302 -2.81 15.94 2.64
N SER A 303 -3.11 16.65 1.56
CA SER A 303 -2.23 17.71 1.04
C SER A 303 -2.14 18.94 1.94
N LEU A 304 -3.14 19.18 2.79
CA LEU A 304 -3.13 20.27 3.78
C LEU A 304 -2.46 19.85 5.09
N LEU A 305 -2.53 18.58 5.46
CA LEU A 305 -2.00 18.04 6.72
C LEU A 305 -0.58 17.49 6.58
N SER A 306 -0.18 17.08 5.38
CA SER A 306 1.14 16.55 5.10
C SER A 306 2.05 17.69 4.61
N PRO A 307 3.20 17.93 5.25
CA PRO A 307 4.19 18.92 4.78
C PRO A 307 4.90 18.48 3.47
N THR A 308 4.46 17.37 2.86
CA THR A 308 4.99 16.94 1.57
C THR A 308 4.47 17.84 0.45
N PRO A 309 5.32 18.24 -0.52
CA PRO A 309 4.93 19.19 -1.56
C PRO A 309 3.72 18.67 -2.34
N LEU A 310 2.73 19.55 -2.56
CA LEU A 310 1.44 19.28 -3.20
C LEU A 310 1.54 18.13 -4.21
N ASN A 311 0.90 17.02 -3.89
CA ASN A 311 1.33 15.72 -4.37
C ASN A 311 0.91 15.50 -5.84
N ILE A 312 1.66 14.71 -6.60
CA ILE A 312 1.35 14.33 -8.00
C ILE A 312 -0.09 13.81 -8.12
N SER A 313 -0.60 13.20 -7.03
CA SER A 313 -1.96 12.69 -6.86
C SER A 313 -3.07 13.72 -7.13
N ILE A 314 -2.89 15.01 -6.78
CA ILE A 314 -3.91 16.05 -7.04
C ILE A 314 -4.14 16.21 -8.55
N TRP A 315 -3.06 16.32 -9.34
CA TRP A 315 -3.18 16.56 -10.78
C TRP A 315 -3.64 15.30 -11.53
N GLN A 316 -3.23 14.12 -11.06
CA GLN A 316 -3.77 12.85 -11.54
C GLN A 316 -5.26 12.75 -11.28
N TYR A 317 -5.70 13.10 -10.07
CA TYR A 317 -7.10 13.13 -9.69
C TYR A 317 -7.90 14.15 -10.50
N ILE A 318 -7.40 15.38 -10.66
CA ILE A 318 -8.05 16.41 -11.49
C ILE A 318 -8.17 15.92 -12.94
N GLY A 319 -7.11 15.37 -13.51
CA GLY A 319 -7.15 14.84 -14.87
C GLY A 319 -8.15 13.70 -15.03
N TYR A 320 -8.19 12.77 -14.07
CA TYR A 320 -9.15 11.68 -14.07
C TYR A 320 -10.60 12.16 -13.89
N ALA A 321 -10.84 13.12 -13.00
CA ALA A 321 -12.16 13.73 -12.78
C ALA A 321 -12.67 14.47 -14.02
N LEU A 322 -11.81 15.27 -14.65
CA LEU A 322 -12.13 16.00 -15.88
C LEU A 322 -12.39 15.05 -17.06
N ALA A 323 -11.59 14.00 -17.21
CA ALA A 323 -11.80 12.98 -18.22
C ALA A 323 -13.16 12.30 -18.00
N SER A 324 -13.44 11.85 -16.78
CA SER A 324 -14.71 11.21 -16.43
C SER A 324 -15.91 12.13 -16.69
N LEU A 325 -15.80 13.42 -16.39
CA LEU A 325 -16.83 14.42 -16.66
C LEU A 325 -17.08 14.61 -18.16
N ALA A 326 -16.02 14.60 -18.97
CA ALA A 326 -16.12 14.71 -20.43
C ALA A 326 -16.99 13.58 -21.02
N PHE A 327 -16.79 12.35 -20.52
CA PHE A 327 -17.54 11.17 -20.96
C PHE A 327 -18.99 11.17 -20.51
N LEU A 328 -19.25 11.57 -19.26
CA LEU A 328 -20.63 11.69 -18.76
C LEU A 328 -21.44 12.71 -19.57
N LYS A 329 -20.87 13.88 -19.87
CA LYS A 329 -21.54 14.89 -20.73
C LYS A 329 -21.73 14.43 -22.16
N GLY A 330 -20.75 13.71 -22.73
CA GLY A 330 -20.84 13.18 -24.09
C GLY A 330 -21.96 12.15 -24.27
N GLY A 331 -22.25 11.34 -23.25
CA GLY A 331 -23.37 10.40 -23.25
C GLY A 331 -24.74 11.10 -23.27
N LEU A 332 -24.88 12.20 -22.52
CA LEU A 332 -26.14 12.93 -22.39
C LEU A 332 -26.60 13.58 -23.71
N HIS A 333 -25.67 14.15 -24.49
CA HIS A 333 -25.99 14.80 -25.77
C HIS A 333 -26.34 13.83 -26.91
N GLY A 334 -25.96 12.56 -26.81
CA GLY A 334 -26.28 11.55 -27.82
C GLY A 334 -27.73 11.07 -27.77
N LEU A 335 -28.45 11.33 -26.67
CA LEU A 335 -29.80 10.82 -26.41
C LEU A 335 -30.91 11.86 -26.67
N THR A 336 -30.59 13.15 -26.64
CA THR A 336 -31.59 14.23 -26.76
C THR A 336 -31.87 14.70 -28.18
N LYS A 337 -31.21 14.13 -29.22
CA LYS A 337 -31.54 14.45 -30.61
C LYS A 337 -32.57 13.46 -31.18
N PRO A 338 -33.83 13.87 -31.40
CA PRO A 338 -34.85 13.02 -31.98
C PRO A 338 -34.44 12.56 -33.38
N THR A 339 -34.64 11.28 -33.63
CA THR A 339 -34.14 10.48 -34.78
C THR A 339 -34.75 10.81 -36.15
N HIS A 340 -35.33 11.99 -36.36
CA HIS A 340 -36.14 12.25 -37.55
C HIS A 340 -35.48 12.98 -38.72
N GLU A 341 -34.21 13.40 -38.62
CA GLU A 341 -33.50 13.96 -39.79
C GLU A 341 -32.25 13.15 -40.16
N SER A 342 -32.42 12.28 -41.15
CA SER A 342 -31.35 11.63 -41.89
C SER A 342 -30.62 12.64 -42.77
N SER A 343 -29.49 13.19 -42.31
CA SER A 343 -28.56 13.87 -43.20
C SER A 343 -27.20 14.08 -42.52
N HIS A 344 -26.26 13.19 -42.84
CA HIS A 344 -24.80 13.41 -42.93
C HIS A 344 -24.06 14.33 -41.93
N GLY A 345 -24.57 14.53 -40.72
CA GLY A 345 -23.84 15.22 -39.65
C GLY A 345 -22.74 14.33 -39.10
N GLN A 346 -21.53 14.45 -39.64
CA GLN A 346 -20.32 13.92 -39.02
C GLN A 346 -20.31 14.31 -37.53
N GLY A 347 -20.15 13.31 -36.67
CA GLY A 347 -20.18 13.44 -35.22
C GLY A 347 -19.06 14.33 -34.70
N LEU A 348 -19.25 15.64 -34.80
CA LEU A 348 -18.38 16.61 -34.16
C LEU A 348 -18.62 16.49 -32.66
N MET A 349 -17.61 15.98 -31.96
CA MET A 349 -17.57 15.99 -30.50
C MET A 349 -17.91 17.41 -30.01
N GLY A 350 -18.90 17.53 -29.13
CA GLY A 350 -19.34 18.85 -28.64
C GLY A 350 -18.17 19.63 -28.04
N ARG A 351 -18.08 20.93 -28.34
CA ARG A 351 -16.98 21.81 -27.89
C ARG A 351 -16.67 21.66 -26.39
N GLY A 352 -17.68 21.47 -25.55
CA GLY A 352 -17.51 21.26 -24.11
C GLY A 352 -16.78 19.97 -23.73
N THR A 353 -17.06 18.85 -24.41
CA THR A 353 -16.35 17.58 -24.19
C THR A 353 -14.91 17.69 -24.63
N LEU A 354 -14.64 18.33 -25.77
CA LEU A 354 -13.28 18.55 -26.25
C LEU A 354 -12.45 19.38 -25.26
N VAL A 355 -13.03 20.46 -24.70
CA VAL A 355 -12.35 21.28 -23.68
C VAL A 355 -12.02 20.45 -22.43
N LEU A 356 -12.95 19.64 -21.94
CA LEU A 356 -12.70 18.80 -20.76
C LEU A 356 -11.60 17.76 -21.01
N LEU A 357 -11.53 17.17 -22.21
CA LEU A 357 -10.45 16.26 -22.58
C LEU A 357 -9.09 16.96 -22.71
N ILE A 358 -9.06 18.19 -23.25
CA ILE A 358 -7.84 19.00 -23.30
C ILE A 358 -7.36 19.32 -21.89
N LEU A 359 -8.26 19.71 -20.98
CA LEU A 359 -7.91 19.98 -19.59
C LEU A 359 -7.45 18.71 -18.85
N ALA A 360 -8.09 17.56 -19.11
CA ALA A 360 -7.66 16.28 -18.57
C ALA A 360 -6.27 15.89 -19.07
N GLY A 361 -6.02 16.00 -20.38
CA GLY A 361 -4.73 15.77 -20.99
C GLY A 361 -3.66 16.73 -20.47
N GLY A 362 -4.00 18.00 -20.26
CA GLY A 362 -3.14 19.00 -19.64
C GLY A 362 -2.77 18.66 -18.19
N ALA A 363 -3.75 18.24 -17.39
CA ALA A 363 -3.52 17.81 -16.00
C ALA A 363 -2.66 16.55 -15.92
N TRP A 364 -2.86 15.57 -16.81
CA TRP A 364 -2.01 14.37 -16.89
C TRP A 364 -0.61 14.68 -17.41
N SER A 365 -0.48 15.54 -18.43
CA SER A 365 0.82 16.00 -18.92
C SER A 365 1.57 16.74 -17.82
N TYR A 366 0.89 17.60 -17.05
CA TYR A 366 1.46 18.26 -15.89
C TYR A 366 1.87 17.26 -14.81
N ALA A 367 1.02 16.28 -14.47
CA ALA A 367 1.36 15.23 -13.51
C ALA A 367 2.58 14.38 -13.94
N LEU A 368 2.74 14.14 -15.24
CA LEU A 368 3.89 13.45 -15.83
C LEU A 368 5.16 14.32 -15.83
N LEU A 369 5.03 15.63 -16.01
CA LEU A 369 6.15 16.57 -16.06
C LEU A 369 6.56 17.09 -14.68
N LYS A 370 5.66 17.12 -13.69
CA LYS A 370 5.93 17.64 -12.34
C LYS A 370 7.08 16.93 -11.60
N PRO A 371 7.32 15.61 -11.74
CA PRO A 371 8.52 14.98 -11.21
C PRO A 371 9.83 15.68 -11.64
N LEU A 372 9.84 16.37 -12.78
CA LEU A 372 10.99 17.16 -13.27
C LEU A 372 11.22 18.46 -12.49
N THR A 373 10.19 18.96 -11.81
CA THR A 373 10.22 20.26 -11.12
C THR A 373 10.19 20.12 -9.61
N PHE A 374 10.45 18.92 -9.08
CA PHE A 374 10.52 18.71 -7.64
C PHE A 374 11.69 19.53 -7.11
N THR A 375 11.39 20.66 -6.46
CA THR A 375 12.39 21.42 -5.72
C THR A 375 12.87 20.49 -4.61
N PRO A 376 14.15 20.07 -4.61
CA PRO A 376 14.66 19.22 -3.55
C PRO A 376 14.33 19.90 -2.22
N VAL A 377 13.72 19.15 -1.30
CA VAL A 377 13.61 19.60 0.10
C VAL A 377 15.02 20.02 0.50
N PRO A 378 15.24 21.22 1.09
CA PRO A 378 16.57 21.65 1.49
C PRO A 378 17.23 20.52 2.24
N LEU A 379 18.31 20.01 1.65
CA LEU A 379 18.98 18.83 2.15
C LEU A 379 19.68 19.24 3.44
N GLU A 380 19.05 18.95 4.57
CA GLU A 380 19.72 18.97 5.85
C GLU A 380 20.59 17.72 5.91
N TYR A 381 21.72 17.78 5.21
CA TYR A 381 22.76 16.78 5.35
C TYR A 381 23.18 16.81 6.81
N THR A 382 23.06 15.67 7.49
CA THR A 382 23.63 15.55 8.81
C THR A 382 25.13 15.82 8.68
N ASN A 383 25.61 16.86 9.37
CA ASN A 383 27.03 17.14 9.49
C ASN A 383 27.68 15.98 10.24
N LEU A 384 28.01 14.94 9.48
CA LEU A 384 28.67 13.75 9.97
C LEU A 384 30.17 14.04 9.98
N PRO A 385 30.86 13.83 11.11
CA PRO A 385 32.32 13.89 11.14
C PRO A 385 32.87 12.67 10.39
N LEU A 386 32.84 12.71 9.07
CA LEU A 386 33.36 11.67 8.20
C LEU A 386 34.88 11.57 8.38
N ASN A 387 35.40 10.34 8.47
CA ASN A 387 36.81 10.07 8.66
C ASN A 387 37.31 9.18 7.50
N PRO A 388 37.86 9.76 6.42
CA PRO A 388 38.28 8.99 5.27
C PRO A 388 39.38 7.98 5.63
N PRO A 389 39.41 6.82 4.93
CA PRO A 389 40.53 5.90 5.08
C PRO A 389 41.82 6.61 4.63
N PRO A 390 42.94 6.47 5.37
CA PRO A 390 44.19 7.15 5.04
C PRO A 390 44.72 6.78 3.64
N SER A 391 44.49 5.53 3.23
CA SER A 391 44.79 5.01 1.91
C SER A 391 43.79 3.87 1.62
N PRO A 392 42.73 4.10 0.85
CA PRO A 392 41.78 3.03 0.53
C PRO A 392 42.49 1.92 -0.24
N ALA A 393 42.21 0.67 0.11
CA ALA A 393 42.91 -0.46 -0.50
C ALA A 393 42.36 -0.87 -1.88
N SER A 394 41.16 -0.39 -2.21
CA SER A 394 40.44 -0.62 -3.46
C SER A 394 39.32 0.43 -3.59
N ASP A 395 38.75 0.56 -4.79
CA ASP A 395 37.58 1.42 -5.01
C ASP A 395 36.32 0.76 -4.42
N LEU A 396 36.22 -0.57 -4.53
CA LEU A 396 35.11 -1.36 -4.04
C LEU A 396 35.57 -2.70 -3.45
N ASP A 397 35.06 -3.04 -2.27
CA ASP A 397 35.06 -4.42 -1.78
C ASP A 397 33.67 -5.04 -1.95
N ILE A 398 33.62 -6.23 -2.54
CA ILE A 398 32.42 -7.07 -2.62
C ILE A 398 32.59 -8.17 -1.58
N VAL A 399 31.93 -8.01 -0.43
CA VAL A 399 32.04 -8.88 0.73
C VAL A 399 30.83 -9.81 0.79
N ILE A 400 31.09 -11.11 0.62
CA ILE A 400 30.07 -12.14 0.63
C ILE A 400 30.19 -12.99 1.89
N SER A 401 29.12 -13.02 2.69
CA SER A 401 28.98 -14.01 3.77
C SER A 401 28.29 -15.26 3.23
N ARG A 402 28.99 -16.39 3.23
CA ARG A 402 28.47 -17.69 2.80
C ARG A 402 28.33 -18.61 4.01
N TYR A 403 27.22 -19.33 4.10
CA TYR A 403 27.11 -20.52 4.92
C TYR A 403 27.17 -21.77 4.02
N ALA A 404 26.04 -22.28 3.56
CA ALA A 404 25.96 -23.55 2.83
C ALA A 404 25.53 -23.39 1.37
N GLU A 405 25.53 -22.16 0.84
CA GLU A 405 25.06 -21.87 -0.51
C GLU A 405 25.93 -22.57 -1.57
N PRO A 406 25.34 -23.10 -2.66
CA PRO A 406 26.10 -23.78 -3.70
C PRO A 406 27.11 -22.86 -4.40
N VAL A 407 28.25 -23.42 -4.82
CA VAL A 407 29.30 -22.72 -5.57
C VAL A 407 28.75 -21.98 -6.78
N ALA A 408 27.86 -22.63 -7.54
CA ALA A 408 27.23 -22.03 -8.73
C ALA A 408 26.45 -20.76 -8.39
N THR A 409 25.66 -20.76 -7.30
CA THR A 409 24.91 -19.60 -6.83
C THR A 409 25.84 -18.45 -6.47
N VAL A 410 26.92 -18.73 -5.73
CA VAL A 410 27.91 -17.68 -5.37
C VAL A 410 28.61 -17.13 -6.62
N ALA A 411 28.94 -18.00 -7.58
CA ALA A 411 29.55 -17.58 -8.83
C ALA A 411 28.62 -16.67 -9.65
N GLU A 412 27.33 -16.98 -9.71
CA GLU A 412 26.32 -16.13 -10.36
C GLU A 412 26.16 -14.78 -9.66
N THR A 413 26.15 -14.77 -8.33
CA THR A 413 26.12 -13.54 -7.51
C THR A 413 27.31 -12.63 -7.81
N ILE A 414 28.54 -13.18 -7.81
CA ILE A 414 29.77 -12.42 -8.10
C ILE A 414 29.76 -11.89 -9.54
N LYS A 415 29.41 -12.74 -10.51
CA LYS A 415 29.29 -12.33 -11.93
C LYS A 415 28.27 -11.23 -12.10
N LEU A 416 27.14 -11.31 -11.39
CA LEU A 416 26.11 -10.28 -11.43
C LEU A 416 26.67 -8.94 -10.95
N PHE A 417 27.33 -8.89 -9.79
CA PHE A 417 27.88 -7.65 -9.25
C PHE A 417 28.96 -7.04 -10.12
N LEU A 418 29.95 -7.83 -10.57
CA LEU A 418 31.03 -7.35 -11.41
C LEU A 418 30.56 -6.87 -12.80
N ALA A 419 29.40 -7.35 -13.25
CA ALA A 419 28.79 -6.92 -14.51
C ALA A 419 27.92 -5.65 -14.38
N LEU A 420 27.67 -5.13 -13.16
CA LEU A 420 26.89 -3.91 -12.97
C LEU A 420 27.65 -2.70 -13.52
N GLU A 421 26.92 -1.82 -14.19
CA GLU A 421 27.50 -0.67 -14.88
C GLU A 421 28.32 0.27 -13.98
N PRO A 422 27.85 0.65 -12.77
CA PRO A 422 28.63 1.50 -11.87
C PRO A 422 29.78 0.76 -11.17
N ILE A 423 29.79 -0.58 -11.17
CA ILE A 423 30.83 -1.39 -10.51
C ILE A 423 31.95 -1.78 -11.47
N ARG A 424 31.62 -2.09 -12.72
CA ARG A 424 32.56 -2.53 -13.76
C ARG A 424 33.81 -1.65 -13.92
N PRO A 425 33.77 -0.31 -13.85
CA PRO A 425 34.98 0.51 -13.98
C PRO A 425 35.83 0.56 -12.69
N LEU A 426 35.32 0.09 -11.56
CA LEU A 426 35.97 0.18 -10.26
C LEU A 426 37.00 -0.94 -10.08
N ASN A 427 38.13 -0.63 -9.47
CA ASN A 427 39.06 -1.64 -8.98
C ASN A 427 38.42 -2.40 -7.79
N SER A 428 37.73 -3.49 -8.12
CA SER A 428 36.91 -4.26 -7.19
C SER A 428 37.66 -5.48 -6.64
N ARG A 429 37.62 -5.70 -5.32
CA ARG A 429 38.11 -6.94 -4.68
C ARG A 429 36.94 -7.77 -4.21
N VAL A 430 37.00 -9.09 -4.44
CA VAL A 430 35.98 -10.01 -3.93
C VAL A 430 36.52 -10.72 -2.69
N VAL A 431 35.79 -10.63 -1.58
CA VAL A 431 36.15 -11.24 -0.31
C VAL A 431 35.01 -12.13 0.16
N ILE A 432 35.30 -13.41 0.39
CA ILE A 432 34.31 -14.39 0.82
C ILE A 432 34.63 -14.85 2.23
N TYR A 433 33.68 -14.65 3.14
CA TYR A 433 33.69 -15.24 4.47
C TYR A 433 32.87 -16.53 4.44
N ASN A 434 33.54 -17.68 4.37
CA ASN A 434 32.90 -18.99 4.41
C ASN A 434 32.69 -19.43 5.86
N LYS A 435 31.43 -19.65 6.24
CA LYS A 435 31.01 -20.08 7.59
C LYS A 435 30.70 -21.57 7.67
N ASN A 436 30.96 -22.33 6.61
CA ASN A 436 30.77 -23.78 6.57
C ASN A 436 32.12 -24.51 6.58
N ASN A 437 32.08 -25.81 6.86
CA ASN A 437 33.27 -26.64 7.05
C ASN A 437 33.87 -27.17 5.72
N ASP A 438 33.41 -26.66 4.58
CA ASP A 438 33.73 -27.11 3.22
C ASP A 438 34.68 -26.15 2.48
N THR A 439 35.38 -25.27 3.20
CA THR A 439 36.16 -24.17 2.60
C THR A 439 37.08 -24.61 1.47
N LEU A 440 37.87 -25.67 1.66
CA LEU A 440 38.86 -26.10 0.66
C LEU A 440 38.21 -26.57 -0.65
N GLU A 441 37.10 -27.31 -0.56
CA GLU A 441 36.35 -27.78 -1.73
C GLU A 441 35.66 -26.61 -2.43
N PHE A 442 35.01 -25.74 -1.65
CA PHE A 442 34.35 -24.54 -2.16
C PHE A 442 35.33 -23.59 -2.87
N GLU A 443 36.50 -23.35 -2.29
CA GLU A 443 37.57 -22.51 -2.86
C GLU A 443 38.04 -23.04 -4.21
N ARG A 444 38.34 -24.33 -4.28
CA ARG A 444 38.77 -25.00 -5.52
C ARG A 444 37.71 -24.83 -6.61
N ASP A 445 36.48 -25.22 -6.31
CA ASP A 445 35.40 -25.26 -7.30
C ASP A 445 34.99 -23.85 -7.75
N LEU A 446 34.98 -22.86 -6.83
CA LEU A 446 34.69 -21.47 -7.20
C LEU A 446 35.83 -20.86 -8.03
N GLY A 447 37.08 -21.16 -7.67
CA GLY A 447 38.27 -20.71 -8.41
C GLY A 447 38.28 -21.22 -9.85
N GLU A 448 37.80 -22.44 -10.10
CA GLU A 448 37.63 -22.98 -11.45
C GLU A 448 36.56 -22.20 -12.24
N LEU A 449 35.42 -21.87 -11.62
CA LEU A 449 34.34 -21.13 -12.28
C LEU A 449 34.62 -19.64 -12.50
N LEU A 450 35.54 -19.06 -11.71
CA LEU A 450 35.88 -17.63 -11.68
C LEU A 450 37.38 -17.38 -11.80
N SER A 451 38.07 -18.13 -12.64
CA SER A 451 39.54 -18.10 -12.78
C SER A 451 40.17 -16.74 -13.12
N HIS A 452 39.37 -15.77 -13.56
CA HIS A 452 39.78 -14.41 -13.92
C HIS A 452 39.47 -13.37 -12.84
N VAL A 453 38.83 -13.77 -11.74
CA VAL A 453 38.47 -12.90 -10.62
C VAL A 453 39.42 -13.20 -9.46
N ASN A 454 40.06 -12.16 -8.93
CA ASN A 454 40.86 -12.31 -7.72
C ASN A 454 39.93 -12.36 -6.50
N ILE A 455 39.84 -13.53 -5.87
CA ILE A 455 38.97 -13.80 -4.72
C ILE A 455 39.84 -14.11 -3.50
N THR A 456 39.58 -13.41 -2.40
CA THR A 456 40.17 -13.71 -1.08
C THR A 456 39.16 -14.46 -0.22
N TYR A 457 39.61 -15.52 0.44
CA TYR A 457 38.76 -16.38 1.24
C TYR A 457 39.14 -16.33 2.73
N HIS A 458 38.13 -16.34 3.59
CA HIS A 458 38.28 -16.39 5.03
C HIS A 458 37.33 -17.45 5.60
N THR A 459 37.86 -18.39 6.38
CA THR A 459 37.03 -19.33 7.13
C THR A 459 36.62 -18.70 8.46
N LEU A 460 35.33 -18.73 8.78
CA LEU A 460 34.77 -18.34 10.07
C LEU A 460 33.95 -19.48 10.66
N THR A 461 33.79 -19.50 11.98
CA THR A 461 32.80 -20.35 12.63
C THR A 461 31.39 -19.81 12.35
N ASN A 462 30.39 -20.70 12.24
CA ASN A 462 29.01 -20.28 12.03
C ASN A 462 28.38 -19.69 13.30
N VAL A 463 28.79 -18.47 13.65
CA VAL A 463 28.34 -17.71 14.84
C VAL A 463 28.01 -16.28 14.41
N GLY A 464 26.90 -15.69 14.88
CA GLY A 464 26.57 -14.29 14.60
C GLY A 464 26.07 -14.00 13.19
N ARG A 465 25.65 -15.03 12.43
CA ARG A 465 25.12 -14.94 11.04
C ARG A 465 26.04 -14.10 10.12
N GLU A 466 25.50 -13.42 9.11
CA GLU A 466 26.27 -12.55 8.23
C GLU A 466 26.83 -11.30 8.93
N ALA A 467 26.17 -10.81 9.97
CA ALA A 467 26.59 -9.60 10.68
C ALA A 467 28.00 -9.75 11.28
N ASP A 468 28.32 -10.89 11.86
CA ASP A 468 29.67 -11.20 12.35
C ASP A 468 30.72 -11.14 11.23
N ALA A 469 30.42 -11.69 10.04
CA ALA A 469 31.33 -11.62 8.91
C ALA A 469 31.59 -10.17 8.46
N TYR A 470 30.53 -9.36 8.39
CA TYR A 470 30.65 -7.96 7.98
C TYR A 470 31.43 -7.13 8.99
N PHE A 471 31.15 -7.28 10.29
CA PHE A 471 31.90 -6.58 11.33
C PHE A 471 33.36 -7.02 11.38
N ARG A 472 33.65 -8.31 11.22
CA ARG A 472 35.04 -8.78 11.13
C ARG A 472 35.77 -8.18 9.95
N HIS A 473 35.10 -8.04 8.80
CA HIS A 473 35.67 -7.35 7.65
C HIS A 473 36.04 -5.90 8.00
N MET A 474 35.10 -5.16 8.61
CA MET A 474 35.31 -3.76 9.02
C MET A 474 36.47 -3.62 10.01
N VAL A 475 36.53 -4.48 11.03
CA VAL A 475 37.55 -4.44 12.10
C VAL A 475 38.92 -4.85 11.58
N THR A 476 38.99 -5.91 10.77
CA THR A 476 40.26 -6.46 10.26
C THR A 476 40.89 -5.52 9.25
N ASN A 477 40.07 -4.90 8.39
CA ASN A 477 40.53 -3.99 7.34
C ASN A 477 40.46 -2.53 7.77
N TRP A 478 40.33 -2.22 9.06
CA TRP A 478 40.04 -0.86 9.55
C TRP A 478 40.89 0.25 8.91
N ASP A 479 42.19 0.02 8.79
CA ASP A 479 43.16 0.98 8.24
C ASP A 479 43.23 0.98 6.70
N ASN A 480 42.69 -0.07 6.08
CA ASN A 480 42.77 -0.37 4.66
C ASN A 480 41.37 -0.65 4.05
N LEU A 481 40.32 -0.02 4.59
CA LEU A 481 38.96 -0.14 4.06
C LEU A 481 38.92 0.36 2.62
N ALA A 482 38.13 -0.29 1.77
CA ALA A 482 37.83 0.22 0.44
C ALA A 482 37.11 1.59 0.51
N GLN A 483 37.06 2.31 -0.61
CA GLN A 483 36.25 3.52 -0.70
C GLN A 483 34.77 3.21 -0.44
N HIS A 484 34.27 2.12 -1.04
CA HIS A 484 32.96 1.55 -0.74
C HIS A 484 33.08 0.05 -0.47
N THR A 485 32.16 -0.48 0.32
CA THR A 485 32.01 -1.91 0.55
C THR A 485 30.56 -2.32 0.30
N LEU A 486 30.36 -3.25 -0.62
CA LEU A 486 29.10 -3.95 -0.84
C LEU A 486 29.09 -5.19 0.04
N PHE A 487 28.21 -5.23 1.02
CA PHE A 487 27.95 -6.40 1.85
C PHE A 487 26.75 -7.16 1.32
N ALA A 488 26.90 -8.47 1.12
CA ALA A 488 25.82 -9.34 0.67
C ALA A 488 25.92 -10.76 1.26
N GLN A 489 24.77 -11.40 1.37
CA GLN A 489 24.70 -12.85 1.55
C GLN A 489 25.01 -13.54 0.22
N ALA A 490 25.45 -14.80 0.29
CA ALA A 490 25.82 -15.57 -0.89
C ALA A 490 24.65 -15.81 -1.87
N GLU A 491 23.44 -15.98 -1.34
CA GLU A 491 22.21 -16.02 -2.13
C GLU A 491 21.54 -14.63 -2.13
N LEU A 492 21.35 -14.07 -3.33
CA LEU A 492 20.73 -12.77 -3.49
C LEU A 492 19.22 -12.87 -3.49
N ASP A 493 18.61 -11.90 -2.81
CA ASP A 493 17.19 -11.70 -2.86
C ASP A 493 16.83 -10.88 -4.10
N GLU A 494 15.94 -11.42 -4.94
CA GLU A 494 15.40 -10.75 -6.11
C GLU A 494 16.47 -10.06 -7.00
N PRO A 495 17.45 -10.80 -7.54
CA PRO A 495 18.64 -10.25 -8.21
C PRO A 495 18.34 -9.27 -9.36
N ARG A 496 17.17 -9.40 -10.01
CA ARG A 496 16.69 -8.48 -11.04
C ARG A 496 16.40 -7.08 -10.49
N LYS A 497 15.76 -6.98 -9.32
CA LYS A 497 15.47 -5.70 -8.67
C LYS A 497 16.75 -5.07 -8.15
N LEU A 498 17.61 -5.88 -7.53
CA LEU A 498 18.92 -5.47 -7.03
C LEU A 498 19.77 -4.81 -8.12
N ARG A 499 19.89 -5.45 -9.30
CA ARG A 499 20.59 -4.90 -10.47
C ARG A 499 20.08 -3.51 -10.84
N LYS A 500 18.75 -3.36 -10.95
CA LYS A 500 18.14 -2.08 -11.32
C LYS A 500 18.38 -1.03 -10.24
N TRP A 501 18.34 -1.43 -8.97
CA TRP A 501 18.57 -0.56 -7.82
C TRP A 501 20.00 -0.01 -7.80
N ILE A 502 21.02 -0.88 -7.88
CA ILE A 502 22.42 -0.46 -7.89
C ILE A 502 22.72 0.43 -9.11
N ASN A 503 22.29 0.04 -10.32
CA ASN A 503 22.49 0.87 -11.52
C ASN A 503 21.82 2.25 -11.44
N THR A 504 20.77 2.39 -10.63
CA THR A 504 20.04 3.66 -10.48
C THR A 504 20.64 4.53 -9.39
N PHE A 505 21.10 3.95 -8.28
CA PHE A 505 21.43 4.72 -7.09
C PHE A 505 22.91 4.70 -6.72
N PHE A 506 23.68 3.67 -7.03
CA PHE A 506 25.09 3.64 -6.61
C PHE A 506 25.93 4.63 -7.42
N ILE A 507 26.51 5.61 -6.72
CA ILE A 507 27.32 6.71 -7.26
C ILE A 507 28.57 6.92 -6.39
N PRO A 508 29.59 7.67 -6.85
CA PRO A 508 30.81 7.89 -6.08
C PRO A 508 30.61 8.53 -4.69
N GLU A 509 29.53 9.30 -4.52
CA GLU A 509 29.16 9.97 -3.27
C GLU A 509 28.27 9.09 -2.37
N THR A 510 28.06 7.81 -2.70
CA THR A 510 27.23 6.90 -1.89
C THR A 510 27.84 6.72 -0.51
N GLY A 511 27.18 7.28 0.50
CA GLY A 511 27.52 7.05 1.90
C GLY A 511 26.94 5.73 2.39
N PHE A 512 25.62 5.57 2.32
CA PHE A 512 24.92 4.34 2.66
C PHE A 512 23.73 4.12 1.74
N LEU A 513 23.76 3.03 0.99
CA LEU A 513 22.69 2.58 0.10
C LEU A 513 22.19 1.21 0.56
N GLN A 514 20.95 1.16 1.05
CA GLN A 514 20.26 -0.10 1.30
C GLN A 514 19.98 -0.82 -0.03
N LEU A 515 20.24 -2.12 -0.08
CA LEU A 515 20.02 -2.94 -1.27
C LEU A 515 18.79 -3.84 -1.15
N SER A 516 18.09 -3.72 -0.03
CA SER A 516 17.04 -4.61 0.37
C SER A 516 15.66 -3.95 0.37
N TYR A 517 14.65 -4.64 0.91
CA TYR A 517 13.27 -4.18 0.86
C TYR A 517 13.12 -2.81 1.53
N GLU A 518 12.18 -2.03 1.00
CA GLU A 518 11.99 -0.60 1.28
C GLU A 518 12.02 -0.25 2.77
N GLY A 519 12.92 0.70 3.08
CA GLY A 519 12.94 1.46 4.32
C GLY A 519 11.55 1.76 4.89
N ARG A 520 11.27 1.45 6.15
CA ARG A 520 10.20 2.17 6.89
C ARG A 520 10.86 3.25 7.75
N MET A 521 10.16 4.36 7.93
CA MET A 521 10.57 5.34 8.94
C MET A 521 9.95 4.97 10.28
N CYS A 522 10.78 4.90 11.33
CA CYS A 522 10.31 4.88 12.70
C CYS A 522 10.37 6.31 13.25
N ALA A 523 9.30 6.77 13.90
CA ALA A 523 9.30 8.11 14.49
C ALA A 523 10.26 8.21 15.70
N ASN A 524 10.46 7.11 16.44
CA ASN A 524 11.33 7.04 17.61
C ASN A 524 11.84 5.60 17.86
N CYS A 525 12.71 5.43 18.86
CA CYS A 525 13.22 4.12 19.30
C CYS A 525 12.21 3.28 20.09
N ALA A 526 11.14 3.91 20.59
CA ALA A 526 10.19 3.22 21.46
C ALA A 526 9.35 2.24 20.66
N HIS A 527 8.86 2.66 19.50
CA HIS A 527 8.02 1.83 18.63
C HIS A 527 8.38 2.07 17.16
N CYS A 528 8.43 0.98 16.39
CA CYS A 528 8.59 1.05 14.94
C CYS A 528 7.66 0.07 14.22
N GLY A 529 6.37 0.37 14.18
CA GLY A 529 5.39 -0.48 13.50
C GLY A 529 5.32 -1.89 14.12
N ALA A 530 5.40 -2.94 13.30
CA ALA A 530 5.37 -4.34 13.76
C ALA A 530 6.70 -4.82 14.36
N TRP A 531 7.57 -3.89 14.75
CA TRP A 531 8.83 -4.22 15.36
C TRP A 531 8.61 -4.99 16.65
N THR A 532 9.38 -6.06 16.76
CA THR A 532 9.41 -6.87 17.95
C THR A 532 10.85 -6.97 18.46
N ASP A 533 11.62 -5.88 18.41
CA ASP A 533 12.86 -5.77 19.19
C ASP A 533 12.59 -4.97 20.46
N ASP A 534 13.36 -5.25 21.50
CA ASP A 534 13.30 -4.52 22.77
C ASP A 534 13.71 -3.03 22.57
N PRO A 535 12.82 -2.07 22.86
CA PRO A 535 13.10 -0.64 22.71
C PRO A 535 14.37 -0.16 23.44
N ASN A 536 14.73 -0.80 24.55
CA ASN A 536 15.93 -0.44 25.31
C ASN A 536 17.20 -0.84 24.55
N VAL A 537 17.17 -1.99 23.86
CA VAL A 537 18.29 -2.45 23.02
C VAL A 537 18.45 -1.49 21.85
N ILE A 538 17.35 -1.07 21.25
CA ILE A 538 17.37 -0.12 20.13
C ILE A 538 17.91 1.23 20.56
N GLN A 539 17.40 1.77 21.68
CA GLN A 539 17.89 3.03 22.23
C GLN A 539 19.38 2.95 22.56
N SER A 540 19.85 1.81 23.09
CA SER A 540 21.26 1.56 23.38
C SER A 540 22.12 1.57 22.11
N LEU A 541 21.69 0.85 21.06
CA LEU A 541 22.38 0.82 19.76
C LEU A 541 22.37 2.18 19.06
N TYR A 542 21.28 2.92 19.15
CA TYR A 542 21.19 4.27 18.60
C TYR A 542 22.18 5.19 19.31
N SER A 543 22.18 5.16 20.65
CA SER A 543 23.08 5.99 21.45
C SER A 543 24.55 5.67 21.22
N LEU A 544 24.88 4.42 20.87
CA LEU A 544 26.23 3.97 20.54
C LEU A 544 26.77 4.63 19.25
N THR A 545 25.89 4.89 18.29
CA THR A 545 26.25 5.34 16.93
C THR A 545 25.94 6.82 16.70
N ASN A 546 25.05 7.38 17.51
CA ASN A 546 24.56 8.75 17.45
C ASN A 546 24.61 9.40 18.84
N PRO A 547 25.82 9.54 19.43
CA PRO A 547 25.97 10.10 20.77
C PRO A 547 25.38 11.51 20.84
N ASN A 548 24.67 11.79 21.93
CA ASN A 548 24.01 13.08 22.21
C ASN A 548 22.86 13.46 21.25
N LYS A 549 22.41 12.56 20.38
CA LYS A 549 21.21 12.79 19.56
C LYS A 549 19.99 12.14 20.20
N GLN A 550 18.83 12.78 20.05
CA GLN A 550 17.56 12.12 20.35
C GLN A 550 17.28 11.05 19.29
N CYS A 551 16.64 9.96 19.71
CA CYS A 551 16.28 8.91 18.78
C CYS A 551 14.98 9.26 18.05
N HIS A 552 15.11 9.67 16.80
CA HIS A 552 13.99 9.94 15.91
C HIS A 552 14.35 9.57 14.47
N ASP A 553 13.33 9.45 13.62
CA ASP A 553 13.47 9.30 12.17
C ASP A 553 14.39 8.15 11.72
N LEU A 554 14.20 6.97 12.29
CA LEU A 554 15.03 5.82 11.99
C LEU A 554 14.66 5.23 10.62
N VAL A 555 15.63 5.11 9.71
CA VAL A 555 15.45 4.37 8.46
C VAL A 555 15.66 2.89 8.75
N TRP A 556 14.56 2.15 8.70
CA TRP A 556 14.52 0.73 8.97
C TRP A 556 14.78 -0.08 7.71
N VAL A 557 15.94 -0.72 7.62
CA VAL A 557 16.25 -1.61 6.50
C VAL A 557 15.87 -3.06 6.87
N PHE A 558 15.74 -3.93 5.88
CA PHE A 558 15.46 -5.35 6.13
C PHE A 558 16.49 -6.19 5.40
N ARG A 559 17.06 -7.27 5.94
CA ARG A 559 18.13 -8.08 5.31
C ARG A 559 19.48 -7.38 5.23
N GLY A 560 20.55 -8.12 5.51
CA GLY A 560 21.93 -7.63 5.55
C GLY A 560 22.57 -7.43 4.18
N GLN A 561 21.94 -6.67 3.27
CA GLN A 561 22.49 -6.34 1.96
C GLN A 561 22.51 -4.82 1.77
N PHE A 562 23.70 -4.22 1.63
CA PHE A 562 23.86 -2.77 1.52
C PHE A 562 25.24 -2.42 0.94
N ILE A 563 25.36 -1.19 0.42
CA ILE A 563 26.64 -0.56 0.09
C ILE A 563 26.89 0.56 1.09
N VAL A 564 28.10 0.65 1.61
CA VAL A 564 28.50 1.71 2.54
C VAL A 564 29.89 2.23 2.22
N SER A 565 30.13 3.51 2.45
CA SER A 565 31.46 4.10 2.33
C SER A 565 32.39 3.70 3.49
N GLY A 566 33.69 3.62 3.20
CA GLY A 566 34.71 3.45 4.24
C GLY A 566 34.70 4.62 5.25
N GLN A 567 34.32 5.82 4.81
CA GLN A 567 34.17 7.02 5.64
C GLN A 567 33.13 6.83 6.74
N ARG A 568 31.94 6.32 6.39
CA ARG A 568 30.86 6.05 7.36
C ARG A 568 31.18 4.91 8.29
N ILE A 569 31.82 3.84 7.79
CA ILE A 569 32.30 2.77 8.66
C ILE A 569 33.21 3.37 9.74
N ARG A 570 34.15 4.24 9.36
CA ARG A 570 35.11 4.86 10.29
C ARG A 570 34.48 5.86 11.26
N ALA A 571 33.37 6.52 10.90
CA ALA A 571 32.70 7.53 11.71
C ALA A 571 32.22 7.02 13.08
N ASN A 572 31.86 5.74 13.21
CA ASN A 572 31.47 5.14 14.50
C ASN A 572 32.68 4.79 15.40
N GLY A 573 33.87 4.66 14.83
CA GLY A 573 35.04 4.12 15.52
C GLY A 573 35.07 2.59 15.61
N LYS A 574 36.27 2.02 15.63
CA LYS A 574 36.51 0.57 15.54
C LYS A 574 35.86 -0.23 16.68
N HIS A 575 35.94 0.33 17.90
CA HIS A 575 35.45 -0.29 19.13
C HIS A 575 33.94 -0.61 19.10
N VAL A 576 33.13 0.17 18.37
CA VAL A 576 31.69 -0.11 18.19
C VAL A 576 31.49 -1.47 17.55
N TYR A 577 32.19 -1.75 16.44
CA TYR A 577 32.08 -3.02 15.74
C TYR A 577 32.65 -4.19 16.53
N GLU A 578 33.73 -3.97 17.29
CA GLU A 578 34.29 -4.98 18.20
C GLU A 578 33.28 -5.36 19.30
N GLN A 579 32.59 -4.38 19.88
CA GLN A 579 31.53 -4.60 20.85
C GLN A 579 30.34 -5.34 20.22
N LEU A 580 29.93 -5.00 18.99
CA LEU A 580 28.85 -5.68 18.30
C LEU A 580 29.18 -7.14 17.97
N ILE A 581 30.44 -7.44 17.62
CA ILE A 581 30.92 -8.83 17.48
C ILE A 581 30.79 -9.56 18.82
N GLN A 582 31.20 -8.97 19.93
CA GLN A 582 31.04 -9.59 21.26
C GLN A 582 29.58 -9.87 21.58
N ASN A 583 28.68 -8.90 21.33
CA ASN A 583 27.24 -9.07 21.54
C ASN A 583 26.65 -10.22 20.71
N LEU A 584 27.17 -10.44 19.49
CA LEU A 584 26.72 -11.53 18.62
C LEU A 584 27.30 -12.89 19.00
N THR A 585 28.53 -12.93 19.49
CA THR A 585 29.32 -14.17 19.55
C THR A 585 29.59 -14.71 20.94
N ASP A 586 29.53 -13.86 21.99
CA ASP A 586 29.72 -14.32 23.37
C ASP A 586 28.42 -14.89 23.95
N PRO A 587 28.34 -16.20 24.25
CA PRO A 587 27.14 -16.81 24.81
C PRO A 587 26.72 -16.25 26.17
N ASN A 588 27.63 -15.58 26.89
CA ASN A 588 27.34 -14.99 28.21
C ASN A 588 26.88 -13.54 28.12
N ASN A 589 26.81 -12.96 26.92
CA ASN A 589 26.38 -11.58 26.73
C ASN A 589 24.86 -11.43 27.01
N ALA A 590 24.45 -10.24 27.47
CA ALA A 590 23.05 -9.92 27.74
C ALA A 590 22.13 -10.12 26.52
N MET A 591 22.66 -9.99 25.30
CA MET A 591 21.92 -10.23 24.04
C MET A 591 21.58 -11.70 23.78
N HIS A 592 22.10 -12.63 24.59
CA HIS A 592 21.71 -14.05 24.58
C HIS A 592 20.97 -14.46 25.86
N ALA A 593 20.83 -13.53 26.81
CA ALA A 593 20.18 -13.82 28.08
C ALA A 593 18.67 -14.04 27.90
N PRO A 594 18.03 -14.89 28.72
CA PRO A 594 16.60 -15.15 28.64
C PRO A 594 15.72 -13.90 28.74
N ALA A 595 16.20 -12.84 29.43
CA ALA A 595 15.48 -11.58 29.55
C ALA A 595 15.25 -10.89 28.19
N TYR A 596 16.22 -10.97 27.29
CA TYR A 596 16.11 -10.41 25.95
C TYR A 596 15.47 -11.43 24.98
N VAL A 597 16.02 -12.64 24.91
CA VAL A 597 15.58 -13.70 24.00
C VAL A 597 14.15 -14.16 24.26
N GLY A 598 13.76 -14.28 25.52
CA GLY A 598 12.42 -14.71 25.95
C GLY A 598 11.44 -13.56 26.09
N GLY A 599 11.84 -12.33 25.74
CA GLY A 599 10.96 -11.17 25.77
C GLY A 599 9.74 -11.37 24.86
N TYR A 600 8.64 -10.67 25.18
CA TYR A 600 7.41 -10.67 24.38
C TYR A 600 7.70 -10.44 22.87
N TRP A 601 8.68 -9.59 22.63
CA TRP A 601 9.21 -9.18 21.35
C TRP A 601 9.87 -10.32 20.53
N HIS A 602 10.44 -11.35 21.17
CA HIS A 602 11.18 -12.42 20.47
C HIS A 602 10.56 -13.81 20.57
N SER A 603 9.31 -13.88 21.04
CA SER A 603 8.61 -15.13 21.39
C SER A 603 8.54 -16.19 20.28
N ALA A 604 8.67 -15.81 19.00
CA ALA A 604 8.65 -16.74 17.87
C ALA A 604 10.05 -17.22 17.41
N GLN A 605 11.14 -16.63 17.91
CA GLN A 605 12.50 -16.88 17.42
C GLN A 605 13.26 -17.84 18.34
N LYS A 606 13.92 -18.84 17.75
CA LYS A 606 14.83 -19.72 18.48
C LYS A 606 16.20 -19.05 18.53
N ASN A 607 16.69 -18.73 19.73
CA ASN A 607 18.04 -18.19 19.87
C ASN A 607 19.09 -19.29 19.87
N SER A 608 20.10 -19.14 19.03
CA SER A 608 21.34 -19.90 19.09
C SER A 608 22.49 -19.05 18.58
N LEU A 609 23.73 -19.40 18.91
CA LEU A 609 24.89 -18.60 18.50
C LEU A 609 25.04 -18.51 16.97
N ASN A 610 24.61 -19.53 16.21
CA ASN A 610 24.61 -19.50 14.74
C ASN A 610 23.44 -18.71 14.15
N ASP A 611 22.35 -18.52 14.90
CA ASP A 611 21.14 -17.82 14.49
C ASP A 611 20.63 -16.94 15.64
N PRO A 612 21.42 -15.95 16.09
CA PRO A 612 21.08 -15.24 17.31
C PRO A 612 19.97 -14.23 17.02
N VAL A 613 19.05 -14.10 17.98
CA VAL A 613 17.95 -13.13 17.93
C VAL A 613 18.48 -11.72 17.64
N PHE A 614 19.57 -11.35 18.32
CA PHE A 614 20.25 -10.08 18.13
C PHE A 614 20.82 -9.88 16.72
N GLY A 615 21.15 -10.96 16.00
CA GLY A 615 21.55 -10.90 14.59
C GLY A 615 20.44 -10.31 13.71
N PHE A 616 19.18 -10.73 13.93
CA PHE A 616 18.03 -10.16 13.23
C PHE A 616 17.80 -8.69 13.59
N THR A 617 18.09 -8.29 14.83
CA THR A 617 18.05 -6.87 15.25
C THR A 617 19.06 -6.05 14.46
N ILE A 618 20.29 -6.55 14.33
CA ILE A 618 21.35 -5.89 13.56
C ILE A 618 21.00 -5.80 12.07
N GLU A 619 20.40 -6.85 11.48
CA GLU A 619 19.91 -6.81 10.10
C GLU A 619 18.95 -5.63 9.85
N ARG A 620 18.19 -5.23 10.87
CA ARG A 620 17.27 -4.09 10.83
C ARG A 620 17.93 -2.74 11.11
N PHE A 621 19.12 -2.78 11.68
CA PHE A 621 19.80 -1.62 12.26
C PHE A 621 20.88 -1.03 11.35
N TRP A 622 21.19 -1.63 10.21
CA TRP A 622 22.30 -1.18 9.34
C TRP A 622 22.20 0.30 8.93
N GLY A 623 21.01 0.79 8.58
CA GLY A 623 20.82 2.21 8.23
C GLY A 623 21.17 3.13 9.40
N ILE A 624 20.73 2.79 10.60
CA ILE A 624 20.99 3.55 11.82
C ILE A 624 22.46 3.47 12.20
N LEU A 625 23.05 2.27 12.14
CA LEU A 625 24.46 2.02 12.40
C LEU A 625 25.32 2.86 11.47
N MET A 626 24.98 2.96 10.20
CA MET A 626 25.70 3.78 9.22
C MET A 626 25.24 5.25 9.22
N GLN A 627 24.59 5.69 10.30
CA GLN A 627 24.17 7.07 10.53
C GLN A 627 23.33 7.64 9.37
N CYS A 628 22.49 6.78 8.80
CA CYS A 628 21.56 7.10 7.72
C CYS A 628 20.13 7.11 8.25
N SER A 629 19.75 8.24 8.86
CA SER A 629 18.42 8.47 9.45
C SER A 629 17.70 9.66 8.80
N GLU A 630 17.98 9.89 7.52
CA GLU A 630 17.42 11.04 6.81
C GLU A 630 15.97 10.75 6.39
N LEU A 631 15.05 11.64 6.76
CA LEU A 631 13.62 11.51 6.49
C LEU A 631 13.33 11.22 5.00
N ARG A 632 14.11 11.83 4.10
CA ARG A 632 14.00 11.63 2.66
C ARG A 632 14.26 10.18 2.25
N VAL A 633 15.16 9.46 2.91
CA VAL A 633 15.49 8.08 2.53
C VAL A 633 14.34 7.14 2.85
N GLY A 634 13.73 7.23 4.03
CA GLY A 634 12.61 6.34 4.35
C GLY A 634 11.25 6.83 3.84
N GLN A 635 11.08 8.13 3.55
CA GLN A 635 9.82 8.65 2.97
C GLN A 635 9.85 8.73 1.45
N GLN A 636 10.97 9.07 0.82
CA GLN A 636 11.02 9.38 -0.62
C GLN A 636 11.62 8.25 -1.47
N SER A 637 12.22 7.22 -0.86
CA SER A 637 12.74 6.08 -1.61
C SER A 637 11.63 5.40 -2.42
N PRO A 638 11.86 5.13 -3.72
CA PRO A 638 10.87 4.46 -4.54
C PRO A 638 10.67 3.00 -4.14
N SER A 639 9.52 2.43 -4.45
CA SER A 639 9.33 0.99 -4.36
C SER A 639 10.09 0.28 -5.49
N PRO A 640 10.51 -1.00 -5.32
CA PRO A 640 11.02 -1.80 -6.42
C PRO A 640 10.01 -1.94 -7.56
N LEU A 641 8.71 -1.89 -7.25
CA LEU A 641 7.64 -1.87 -8.25
C LEU A 641 7.68 -0.58 -9.07
N ALA A 642 7.74 0.59 -8.42
CA ALA A 642 7.83 1.87 -9.09
C ALA A 642 9.09 1.95 -9.94
N LEU A 643 10.22 1.49 -9.41
CA LEU A 643 11.45 1.39 -10.18
C LEU A 643 11.24 0.48 -11.40
N SER A 644 10.59 -0.67 -11.26
CA SER A 644 10.34 -1.63 -12.36
C SER A 644 9.38 -1.09 -13.42
N MET A 645 8.28 -0.44 -13.02
CA MET A 645 7.23 0.06 -13.90
C MET A 645 7.60 1.36 -14.61
N ARG A 646 8.49 2.17 -14.03
CA ARG A 646 8.88 3.45 -14.64
C ARG A 646 9.66 3.23 -15.94
N PRO A 647 9.16 3.72 -17.08
CA PRO A 647 9.87 3.62 -18.35
C PRO A 647 11.16 4.44 -18.31
N GLN A 648 12.24 3.90 -18.89
CA GLN A 648 13.53 4.60 -18.96
C GLN A 648 13.46 5.91 -19.77
N TRP A 649 12.52 6.02 -20.72
CA TRP A 649 12.33 7.23 -21.53
C TRP A 649 11.61 8.36 -20.81
N LEU A 650 10.99 8.09 -19.66
CA LEU A 650 10.31 9.13 -18.88
C LEU A 650 11.38 10.02 -18.24
N ALA A 651 11.53 11.25 -18.75
CA ALA A 651 12.53 12.21 -18.26
C ALA A 651 12.45 12.42 -16.74
N GLY A 652 13.58 12.75 -16.11
CA GLY A 652 13.66 13.04 -14.68
C GLY A 652 13.71 11.80 -13.80
N GLY A 653 14.67 10.91 -14.05
CA GLY A 653 14.92 9.70 -13.24
C GLY A 653 14.91 9.97 -11.73
N PHE A 654 14.89 8.91 -10.93
CA PHE A 654 14.96 9.09 -9.48
C PHE A 654 16.25 9.83 -9.13
N SER A 655 16.13 10.92 -8.37
CA SER A 655 17.32 11.58 -7.82
C SER A 655 18.10 10.55 -7.01
N HIS A 656 19.43 10.52 -7.17
CA HIS A 656 20.23 9.47 -6.55
C HIS A 656 20.09 9.48 -5.03
N ASP A 657 19.87 10.64 -4.44
CA ASP A 657 19.75 10.83 -3.01
C ASP A 657 18.50 10.13 -2.43
N VAL A 658 17.34 10.07 -3.08
CA VAL A 658 16.08 9.61 -2.42
C VAL A 658 16.11 8.19 -1.82
N ALA A 659 17.06 7.33 -2.23
CA ALA A 659 17.21 5.95 -1.73
C ALA A 659 18.43 5.74 -0.81
N GLN A 660 19.23 6.77 -0.56
CA GLN A 660 20.52 6.64 0.13
C GLN A 660 20.93 7.89 0.89
N CYS A 661 21.82 7.72 1.85
CA CYS A 661 22.56 8.83 2.44
C CYS A 661 23.85 9.05 1.64
N LEU A 662 24.13 10.32 1.31
CA LEU A 662 25.32 10.70 0.54
C LEU A 662 26.40 11.24 1.47
N ASP A 663 27.66 11.04 1.09
CA ASP A 663 28.82 11.61 1.75
C ASP A 663 29.31 12.81 0.94
N ARG A 664 28.66 13.96 1.13
CA ARG A 664 29.06 15.23 0.48
C ARG A 664 29.90 16.07 1.43
N ALA A 665 30.91 16.75 0.91
CA ALA A 665 31.67 17.72 1.67
C ALA A 665 30.78 18.91 2.06
N ILE A 666 30.97 19.42 3.29
CA ILE A 666 30.26 20.60 3.78
C ILE A 666 30.58 21.78 2.85
N GLY A 667 29.58 22.28 2.10
CA GLY A 667 29.71 23.46 1.25
C GLY A 667 29.49 23.26 -0.26
N GLU A 668 29.23 22.04 -0.73
CA GLU A 668 28.99 21.74 -2.17
C GLU A 668 27.50 21.52 -2.48
N SER A 669 26.62 22.40 -1.98
CA SER A 669 25.17 22.35 -2.23
C SER A 669 24.73 23.12 -3.47
#